data_AF-A0A4P6HVU0-F1
#
_entry.id   AF-A0A4P6HVU0-F1
#
_cell.length_a   1.000
_cell.length_b   1.000
_cell.length_c   1.000
_cell.angle_alpha   90.00
_cell.angle_beta   90.00
_cell.angle_gamma   90.00
#
_symmetry.space_group_name_H-M   'P 1'
#
loop_
_entity.id
_entity.type
_entity.pdbx_description
1 polymer ?
#
loop_
_entity_poly.entity_id
_entity_poly.type
_entity_poly.pdbx_seq_one_letter_code
_entity_poly.pdbx_strand_id
1 'polypeptide(L)'
;MFRTVLADTPLGDDGSLFIFLGAPAAAGIKRKLAFPAVNEAVLQGVTALPVQALLDGVTVVIDAAAYARDKVWIDAVQKQLAMVYCKHVLFPRQSGTIPDVAGARQEEGYLLLQREIQRAENVALYLQSPLCNRLRGLGRGLATAVLLPGPSLNKVAPLLPELREKCLIVCVPRTVAFCLQAGVEPDFVVSLDTAARMQHLVRPSRPLPETYLVALSPGALARPVRRYRGLFLMDSFDTSILPNPYRLRESWLSCAISTLGLAELLGAGVVFLAGGDHSWEDPDSLSTYWNTIPSAPFKGNDTAFRPHDGPAMVRDLEQWAPIDVPEGAHMQAPASGPTPVGLPDLYARFPLRDRNGNMVFTYFHYFAISAELEQVAREMAQVGIRCHLLEERGILSPEVFRPGGRDLLATFPPIDRPAFLARADAAHSRREAVRHAQYARELEATANNVSKQAAYLTLRLLDGEVTEARQHPYVQAIEQASIQRKMPAVRDYAFRVKFDCDYAFYVHQLRSLVIDSREFPPLKDTFYQQRIRQCQERVTPENFEQVRKELFPQEEALAVQTTALACRTWAARLEEGAALCRVYQAAAAGEVVVLWCLPEEKADCFKAVRQAVGAFRPHFATLTMQEELASASKTIEYVYFEHFLLYAHACPHAQVTSRGFAREYGNLLELADRKRLVPMHVLECRFLPGEDKCPRA
;
A
#
# COMPACT_ATOMS: atom_id res chain seq x y z
N MET A 1 -2.96 -2.26 27.64
CA MET A 1 -1.74 -3.10 27.64
C MET A 1 -2.10 -4.58 27.58
N PHE A 2 -1.45 -5.46 26.81
CA PHE A 2 -1.67 -6.93 26.90
C PHE A 2 -0.53 -7.61 27.65
N ARG A 3 -0.81 -8.43 28.65
CA ARG A 3 0.18 -9.16 29.45
C ARG A 3 -0.26 -10.59 29.72
N THR A 4 0.70 -11.49 29.88
CA THR A 4 0.48 -12.82 30.46
C THR A 4 1.44 -13.00 31.62
N VAL A 5 0.93 -13.40 32.78
CA VAL A 5 1.72 -13.61 34.00
C VAL A 5 1.32 -14.92 34.67
N LEU A 6 2.26 -15.50 35.41
CA LEU A 6 1.97 -16.65 36.28
C LEU A 6 1.28 -16.17 37.55
N ALA A 7 0.39 -17.00 38.11
CA ALA A 7 -0.45 -16.65 39.27
C ALA A 7 0.32 -16.12 40.49
N ASP A 8 1.57 -16.55 40.68
CA ASP A 8 2.41 -16.14 41.83
C ASP A 8 3.10 -14.77 41.64
N THR A 9 2.89 -14.11 40.50
CA THR A 9 3.47 -12.79 40.23
C THR A 9 2.65 -11.70 40.93
N PRO A 10 3.27 -10.77 41.69
CA PRO A 10 2.54 -9.65 42.29
C PRO A 10 1.75 -8.85 41.25
N LEU A 11 0.45 -8.65 41.49
CA LEU A 11 -0.45 -7.94 40.58
C LEU A 11 -0.81 -6.56 41.13
N GLY A 12 -0.62 -5.51 40.33
CA GLY A 12 -1.15 -4.17 40.59
C GLY A 12 -2.40 -3.89 39.75
N ASP A 13 -3.37 -3.16 40.29
CA ASP A 13 -4.56 -2.72 39.53
C ASP A 13 -4.20 -1.47 38.70
N ASP A 14 -3.78 -1.68 37.45
CA ASP A 14 -3.49 -0.63 36.47
C ASP A 14 -4.70 -0.26 35.60
N GLY A 15 -5.90 -0.72 36.00
CA GLY A 15 -7.14 -0.53 35.25
C GLY A 15 -7.35 -1.52 34.10
N SER A 16 -6.38 -2.41 33.81
CA SER A 16 -6.57 -3.48 32.82
C SER A 16 -7.62 -4.52 33.26
N LEU A 17 -8.16 -5.25 32.28
CA LEU A 17 -9.00 -6.42 32.54
C LEU A 17 -8.12 -7.62 32.90
N PHE A 18 -8.25 -8.15 34.11
CA PHE A 18 -7.55 -9.36 34.52
C PHE A 18 -8.38 -10.61 34.19
N ILE A 19 -7.78 -11.56 33.49
CA ILE A 19 -8.41 -12.84 33.14
C ILE A 19 -7.62 -13.96 33.81
N PHE A 20 -8.19 -14.53 34.86
CA PHE A 20 -7.60 -15.62 35.62
C PHE A 20 -8.02 -16.97 35.04
N LEU A 21 -7.04 -17.78 34.67
CA LEU A 21 -7.18 -19.13 34.14
C LEU A 21 -6.59 -20.12 35.15
N GLY A 22 -7.43 -20.69 36.01
CA GLY A 22 -7.05 -21.53 37.16
C GLY A 22 -7.44 -20.98 38.54
N ALA A 23 -6.76 -21.44 39.60
CA ALA A 23 -7.09 -21.15 41.02
C ALA A 23 -7.00 -19.64 41.38
N PRO A 24 -7.61 -19.20 42.52
CA PRO A 24 -8.36 -17.94 42.55
C PRO A 24 -7.53 -16.65 42.60
N ALA A 25 -8.20 -15.61 42.11
CA ALA A 25 -7.72 -14.26 41.89
C ALA A 25 -7.30 -13.51 43.16
N ALA A 26 -6.19 -12.78 43.05
CA ALA A 26 -5.76 -11.79 44.04
C ALA A 26 -6.93 -10.88 44.49
N ALA A 27 -7.00 -10.64 45.80
CA ALA A 27 -7.95 -9.70 46.39
C ALA A 27 -7.63 -8.27 45.91
N GLY A 28 -8.65 -7.45 45.68
CA GLY A 28 -8.48 -6.02 45.38
C GLY A 28 -8.48 -5.61 43.90
N ILE A 29 -8.43 -6.55 42.94
CA ILE A 29 -8.54 -6.21 41.51
C ILE A 29 -10.00 -5.94 41.14
N LYS A 30 -10.28 -4.73 40.65
CA LYS A 30 -11.65 -4.28 40.34
C LYS A 30 -12.23 -4.92 39.08
N ARG A 31 -11.41 -5.08 38.03
CA ARG A 31 -11.84 -5.61 36.72
C ARG A 31 -11.26 -6.99 36.50
N LYS A 32 -11.98 -8.03 36.94
CA LYS A 32 -11.52 -9.42 36.77
C LYS A 32 -12.59 -10.38 36.29
N LEU A 33 -12.14 -11.35 35.49
CA LEU A 33 -12.86 -12.57 35.14
C LEU A 33 -12.03 -13.75 35.63
N ALA A 34 -12.65 -14.72 36.28
CA ALA A 34 -11.95 -15.89 36.82
C ALA A 34 -12.61 -17.18 36.34
N PHE A 35 -11.79 -18.08 35.81
CA PHE A 35 -12.19 -19.36 35.25
C PHE A 35 -11.40 -20.48 35.95
N PRO A 36 -11.94 -21.07 37.03
CA PRO A 36 -11.25 -22.12 37.79
C PRO A 36 -10.94 -23.39 36.98
N ALA A 37 -11.76 -23.65 35.96
CA ALA A 37 -11.53 -24.69 34.96
C ALA A 37 -11.58 -24.05 33.56
N VAL A 38 -10.65 -24.43 32.69
CA VAL A 38 -10.53 -23.85 31.34
C VAL A 38 -10.94 -24.90 30.31
N ASN A 39 -11.99 -24.60 29.56
CA ASN A 39 -12.60 -25.50 28.58
C ASN A 39 -13.20 -24.69 27.41
N GLU A 40 -13.90 -25.37 26.50
CA GLU A 40 -14.54 -24.73 25.34
C GLU A 40 -15.49 -23.58 25.73
N ALA A 41 -16.27 -23.74 26.79
CA ALA A 41 -17.20 -22.70 27.24
C ALA A 41 -16.46 -21.41 27.67
N VAL A 42 -15.26 -21.54 28.23
CA VAL A 42 -14.41 -20.38 28.54
C VAL A 42 -13.93 -19.69 27.27
N LEU A 43 -13.51 -20.45 26.25
CA LEU A 43 -13.12 -19.89 24.95
C LEU A 43 -14.28 -19.16 24.28
N GLN A 44 -15.48 -19.72 24.32
CA GLN A 44 -16.70 -19.08 23.81
C GLN A 44 -17.03 -17.80 24.59
N GLY A 45 -16.96 -17.84 25.93
CA GLY A 45 -17.18 -16.68 26.78
C GLY A 45 -16.19 -15.55 26.53
N VAL A 46 -14.90 -15.88 26.34
CA VAL A 46 -13.84 -14.94 25.98
C VAL A 46 -14.05 -14.35 24.59
N THR A 47 -14.49 -15.15 23.62
CA THR A 47 -14.80 -14.70 22.26
C THR A 47 -15.97 -13.72 22.25
N ALA A 48 -16.93 -13.89 23.16
CA ALA A 48 -18.09 -13.01 23.32
C ALA A 48 -17.82 -11.75 24.14
N LEU A 49 -16.59 -11.53 24.64
CA LEU A 49 -16.28 -10.34 25.43
C LEU A 49 -16.46 -9.07 24.58
N PRO A 50 -17.13 -8.03 25.13
CA PRO A 50 -17.22 -6.75 24.45
C PRO A 50 -15.82 -6.16 24.34
N VAL A 51 -15.44 -5.75 23.13
CA VAL A 51 -14.08 -5.30 22.83
C VAL A 51 -13.68 -4.04 23.61
N GLN A 52 -14.66 -3.23 24.01
CA GLN A 52 -14.50 -2.06 24.86
C GLN A 52 -13.90 -2.42 26.22
N ALA A 53 -14.16 -3.64 26.72
CA ALA A 53 -13.57 -4.10 27.98
C ALA A 53 -12.04 -4.24 27.89
N LEU A 54 -11.47 -4.30 26.68
CA LEU A 54 -10.05 -4.52 26.46
C LEU A 54 -9.26 -3.22 26.24
N LEU A 55 -9.91 -2.06 26.19
CA LEU A 55 -9.29 -0.78 25.84
C LEU A 55 -8.14 -0.41 26.78
N ASP A 56 -8.34 -0.51 28.09
CA ASP A 56 -7.31 -0.18 29.08
C ASP A 56 -6.20 -1.25 29.12
N GLY A 57 -6.52 -2.46 28.65
CA GLY A 57 -5.61 -3.59 28.60
C GLY A 57 -6.24 -4.89 29.04
N VAL A 58 -5.47 -5.96 28.88
CA VAL A 58 -5.79 -7.32 29.27
C VAL A 58 -4.57 -7.92 29.94
N THR A 59 -4.73 -8.43 31.16
CA THR A 59 -3.70 -9.21 31.85
C THR A 59 -4.22 -10.62 32.06
N VAL A 60 -3.66 -11.59 31.34
CA VAL A 60 -3.99 -13.01 31.51
C VAL A 60 -3.13 -13.58 32.62
N VAL A 61 -3.76 -14.10 33.67
CA VAL A 61 -3.08 -14.71 34.81
C VAL A 61 -3.30 -16.21 34.73
N ILE A 62 -2.22 -16.99 34.70
CA ILE A 62 -2.27 -18.43 34.48
C ILE A 62 -1.68 -19.16 35.69
N ASP A 63 -2.46 -20.06 36.26
CA ASP A 63 -1.98 -21.03 37.25
C ASP A 63 -1.15 -22.12 36.54
N ALA A 64 0.07 -22.37 37.01
CA ALA A 64 0.96 -23.37 36.44
C ALA A 64 0.37 -24.79 36.45
N ALA A 65 -0.37 -25.16 37.51
CA ALA A 65 -1.04 -26.45 37.61
C ALA A 65 -2.22 -26.55 36.65
N ALA A 66 -2.98 -25.46 36.48
CA ALA A 66 -4.04 -25.39 35.47
C ALA A 66 -3.45 -25.47 34.05
N TYR A 67 -2.33 -24.78 33.79
CA TYR A 67 -1.63 -24.84 32.52
C TYR A 67 -1.19 -26.26 32.17
N ALA A 68 -0.62 -26.99 33.14
CA ALA A 68 -0.20 -28.36 32.92
C ALA A 68 -1.38 -29.29 32.57
N ARG A 69 -2.56 -29.09 33.15
CA ARG A 69 -3.76 -29.91 32.89
C ARG A 69 -4.50 -29.52 31.61
N ASP A 70 -4.73 -28.22 31.43
CA ASP A 70 -5.68 -27.67 30.45
C ASP A 70 -4.97 -26.86 29.35
N LYS A 71 -3.70 -27.17 29.08
CA LYS A 71 -2.80 -26.42 28.17
C LYS A 71 -3.46 -26.04 26.84
N VAL A 72 -4.12 -26.98 26.18
CA VAL A 72 -4.73 -26.78 24.85
C VAL A 72 -5.77 -25.67 24.90
N TRP A 73 -6.64 -25.68 25.91
CA TRP A 73 -7.68 -24.66 26.07
C TRP A 73 -7.11 -23.32 26.53
N ILE A 74 -6.11 -23.33 27.41
CA ILE A 74 -5.46 -22.10 27.85
C ILE A 74 -4.74 -21.41 26.68
N ASP A 75 -3.98 -22.15 25.87
CA ASP A 75 -3.32 -21.61 24.68
C ASP A 75 -4.37 -21.03 23.70
N ALA A 76 -5.50 -21.73 23.50
CA ALA A 76 -6.59 -21.25 22.64
C ALA A 76 -7.22 -19.94 23.16
N VAL A 77 -7.48 -19.85 24.47
CA VAL A 77 -7.99 -18.63 25.12
C VAL A 77 -6.99 -17.48 24.99
N GLN A 78 -5.70 -17.73 25.24
CA GLN A 78 -4.65 -16.72 25.08
C GLN A 78 -4.55 -16.22 23.64
N LYS A 79 -4.54 -17.13 22.66
CA LYS A 79 -4.53 -16.83 21.22
C LYS A 79 -5.72 -15.95 20.84
N GLN A 80 -6.92 -16.32 21.30
CA GLN A 80 -8.13 -15.57 21.01
C GLN A 80 -8.09 -14.16 21.60
N LEU A 81 -7.70 -14.02 22.88
CA LEU A 81 -7.57 -12.70 23.51
C LEU A 81 -6.52 -11.84 22.82
N ALA A 82 -5.38 -12.43 22.46
CA ALA A 82 -4.32 -11.76 21.73
C ALA A 82 -4.83 -11.24 20.37
N MET A 83 -5.56 -12.08 19.63
CA MET A 83 -6.17 -11.73 18.35
C MET A 83 -7.16 -10.58 18.50
N VAL A 84 -8.14 -10.69 19.40
CA VAL A 84 -9.17 -9.66 19.59
C VAL A 84 -8.52 -8.34 20.01
N TYR A 85 -7.58 -8.37 20.96
CA TYR A 85 -6.86 -7.17 21.39
C TYR A 85 -6.02 -6.56 20.26
N CYS A 86 -5.23 -7.36 19.53
CA CYS A 86 -4.44 -6.88 18.39
C CYS A 86 -5.33 -6.22 17.34
N LYS A 87 -6.39 -6.92 16.92
CA LYS A 87 -7.24 -6.56 15.80
C LYS A 87 -8.06 -5.31 16.09
N HIS A 88 -8.58 -5.18 17.31
CA HIS A 88 -9.59 -4.17 17.61
C HIS A 88 -9.15 -3.09 18.60
N VAL A 89 -7.99 -3.24 19.24
CA VAL A 89 -7.46 -2.23 20.17
C VAL A 89 -6.09 -1.74 19.71
N LEU A 90 -5.11 -2.65 19.58
CA LEU A 90 -3.72 -2.27 19.32
C LEU A 90 -3.53 -1.64 17.93
N PHE A 91 -4.01 -2.30 16.88
CA PHE A 91 -3.82 -1.79 15.52
C PHE A 91 -4.66 -0.55 15.19
N PRO A 92 -5.94 -0.44 15.60
CA PRO A 92 -6.69 0.80 15.43
C PRO A 92 -6.06 2.02 16.12
N ARG A 93 -5.40 1.82 17.27
CA ARG A 93 -4.58 2.86 17.95
C ARG A 93 -3.41 3.34 17.12
N GLN A 94 -2.77 2.44 16.38
CA GLN A 94 -1.56 2.72 15.63
C GLN A 94 -1.82 3.18 14.19
N SER A 95 -3.02 2.96 13.67
CA SER A 95 -3.34 3.26 12.28
C SER A 95 -4.72 3.91 12.11
N GLY A 96 -4.71 5.11 11.53
CA GLY A 96 -5.90 5.80 11.01
C GLY A 96 -6.62 5.05 9.89
N THR A 97 -5.97 4.07 9.25
CA THR A 97 -6.56 3.32 8.12
C THR A 97 -7.43 2.15 8.57
N ILE A 98 -7.25 1.67 9.79
CA ILE A 98 -7.95 0.49 10.28
C ILE A 98 -9.29 0.92 10.91
N PRO A 99 -10.40 0.21 10.66
CA PRO A 99 -11.67 0.49 11.32
C PRO A 99 -11.54 0.44 12.85
N ASP A 100 -11.97 1.49 13.53
CA ASP A 100 -11.91 1.58 14.99
C ASP A 100 -13.29 1.35 15.63
N VAL A 101 -13.75 0.10 15.54
CA VAL A 101 -15.05 -0.31 16.09
C VAL A 101 -15.14 -0.20 17.61
N ALA A 102 -13.99 -0.10 18.30
CA ALA A 102 -13.90 -0.06 19.75
C ALA A 102 -13.74 1.37 20.30
N GLY A 103 -13.48 2.37 19.45
CA GLY A 103 -13.10 3.71 19.90
C GLY A 103 -11.72 3.71 20.59
N ALA A 104 -10.81 2.85 20.15
CA ALA A 104 -9.48 2.70 20.73
C ALA A 104 -8.52 3.85 20.36
N ARG A 105 -8.76 4.52 19.23
CA ARG A 105 -7.94 5.61 18.70
C ARG A 105 -8.11 6.88 19.52
N GLN A 106 -6.98 7.53 19.84
CA GLN A 106 -6.98 8.78 20.59
C GLN A 106 -6.95 10.03 19.70
N GLU A 107 -6.40 9.93 18.48
CA GLU A 107 -6.29 11.05 17.53
C GLU A 107 -6.63 10.58 16.11
N GLU A 108 -7.34 11.40 15.33
CA GLU A 108 -7.59 11.11 13.91
C GLU A 108 -6.29 11.18 13.11
N GLY A 109 -5.79 10.02 12.68
CA GLY A 109 -4.51 9.93 11.99
C GLY A 109 -4.54 10.43 10.54
N TYR A 110 -3.47 11.11 10.12
CA TYR A 110 -3.22 11.65 8.78
C TYR A 110 -3.20 10.64 7.62
N LEU A 111 -3.26 9.34 7.92
CA LEU A 111 -3.20 8.26 6.93
C LEU A 111 -4.40 8.23 5.97
N LEU A 112 -5.50 8.92 6.29
CA LEU A 112 -6.62 9.11 5.37
C LEU A 112 -6.19 9.88 4.12
N LEU A 113 -5.29 10.87 4.25
CA LEU A 113 -4.82 11.63 3.10
C LEU A 113 -4.03 10.76 2.12
N GLN A 114 -3.18 9.87 2.65
CA GLN A 114 -2.43 8.94 1.83
C GLN A 114 -3.36 8.04 1.01
N ARG A 115 -4.50 7.62 1.58
CA ARG A 115 -5.50 6.83 0.86
C ARG A 115 -6.13 7.63 -0.27
N GLU A 116 -6.46 8.89 -0.05
CA GLU A 116 -7.00 9.74 -1.12
C GLU A 116 -5.99 9.99 -2.25
N ILE A 117 -4.70 10.13 -1.92
CA ILE A 117 -3.63 10.18 -2.92
C ILE A 117 -3.60 8.88 -3.73
N GLN A 118 -3.57 7.71 -3.07
CA GLN A 118 -3.57 6.43 -3.77
C GLN A 118 -4.85 6.22 -4.58
N ARG A 119 -6.00 6.66 -4.07
CA ARG A 119 -7.29 6.64 -4.78
C ARG A 119 -7.20 7.43 -6.09
N ALA A 120 -6.62 8.62 -6.06
CA ALA A 120 -6.39 9.44 -7.24
C ALA A 120 -5.43 8.76 -8.24
N GLU A 121 -4.32 8.21 -7.75
CA GLU A 121 -3.34 7.50 -8.59
C GLU A 121 -3.94 6.23 -9.23
N ASN A 122 -4.91 5.60 -8.56
CA ASN A 122 -5.54 4.37 -9.00
C ASN A 122 -6.83 4.57 -9.83
N VAL A 123 -7.27 5.80 -10.12
CA VAL A 123 -8.56 6.04 -10.83
C VAL A 123 -8.67 5.17 -12.08
N ALA A 124 -7.68 5.22 -12.97
CA ALA A 124 -7.70 4.42 -14.20
C ALA A 124 -7.82 2.91 -13.92
N LEU A 125 -7.17 2.43 -12.85
CA LEU A 125 -7.24 1.03 -12.45
C LEU A 125 -8.62 0.65 -11.94
N TYR A 126 -9.27 1.50 -11.13
CA TYR A 126 -10.62 1.23 -10.63
C TYR A 126 -11.67 1.15 -11.73
N LEU A 127 -11.47 1.89 -12.82
CA LEU A 127 -12.38 1.86 -13.98
C LEU A 127 -12.17 0.62 -14.86
N GLN A 128 -11.02 -0.05 -14.74
CA GLN A 128 -10.61 -1.15 -15.62
C GLN A 128 -10.57 -2.51 -14.92
N SER A 129 -10.29 -2.53 -13.62
CA SER A 129 -10.01 -3.75 -12.86
C SER A 129 -11.29 -4.26 -12.21
N PRO A 130 -11.65 -5.54 -12.40
CA PRO A 130 -12.81 -6.10 -11.73
C PRO A 130 -12.56 -6.37 -10.25
N LEU A 131 -13.65 -6.58 -9.50
CA LEU A 131 -13.53 -7.14 -8.16
C LEU A 131 -13.17 -8.64 -8.25
N CYS A 132 -12.49 -9.16 -7.23
CA CYS A 132 -12.04 -10.55 -7.24
C CYS A 132 -13.20 -11.56 -7.16
N ASN A 133 -14.44 -11.17 -6.85
CA ASN A 133 -15.59 -12.08 -6.96
C ASN A 133 -15.77 -12.69 -8.36
N ARG A 134 -15.21 -12.07 -9.41
CA ARG A 134 -15.16 -12.66 -10.75
C ARG A 134 -14.34 -13.95 -10.82
N LEU A 135 -13.45 -14.20 -9.86
CA LEU A 135 -12.67 -15.43 -9.72
C LEU A 135 -13.43 -16.57 -9.04
N ARG A 136 -14.66 -16.33 -8.57
CA ARG A 136 -15.41 -17.29 -7.76
C ARG A 136 -15.54 -18.64 -8.45
N GLY A 137 -15.06 -19.69 -7.78
CA GLY A 137 -15.17 -21.07 -8.24
C GLY A 137 -14.32 -21.43 -9.45
N LEU A 138 -13.45 -20.54 -9.96
CA LEU A 138 -12.59 -20.87 -11.09
C LEU A 138 -11.59 -22.00 -10.73
N GLY A 139 -11.12 -22.04 -9.49
CA GLY A 139 -10.24 -23.10 -8.98
C GLY A 139 -10.98 -24.34 -8.45
N ARG A 140 -12.30 -24.50 -8.70
CA ARG A 140 -13.05 -25.66 -8.19
C ARG A 140 -12.43 -26.96 -8.67
N GLY A 141 -12.11 -27.84 -7.73
CA GLY A 141 -11.46 -29.14 -7.99
C GLY A 141 -9.94 -29.08 -8.09
N LEU A 142 -9.33 -27.88 -8.03
CA LEU A 142 -7.88 -27.71 -7.98
C LEU A 142 -7.41 -27.57 -6.53
N ALA A 143 -6.18 -27.99 -6.26
CA ALA A 143 -5.48 -27.65 -5.03
C ALA A 143 -4.87 -26.25 -5.12
N THR A 144 -4.72 -25.59 -3.98
CA THR A 144 -4.06 -24.27 -3.88
C THR A 144 -2.91 -24.35 -2.89
N ALA A 145 -1.74 -23.87 -3.26
CA ALA A 145 -0.59 -23.70 -2.37
C ALA A 145 -0.48 -22.22 -1.97
N VAL A 146 -0.58 -21.95 -0.67
CA VAL A 146 -0.40 -20.63 -0.06
C VAL A 146 1.01 -20.53 0.49
N LEU A 147 1.80 -19.61 -0.05
CA LEU A 147 3.20 -19.39 0.33
C LEU A 147 3.34 -18.09 1.13
N LEU A 148 3.76 -18.21 2.39
CA LEU A 148 3.97 -17.11 3.33
C LEU A 148 5.45 -16.95 3.67
N PRO A 149 5.93 -15.76 4.09
CA PRO A 149 7.35 -15.48 4.30
C PRO A 149 7.80 -15.95 5.69
N GLY A 150 7.63 -17.23 6.00
CA GLY A 150 8.11 -17.83 7.24
C GLY A 150 9.39 -18.66 7.04
N PRO A 151 10.23 -18.84 8.09
CA PRO A 151 11.48 -19.58 7.99
C PRO A 151 11.39 -20.98 7.36
N SER A 152 10.28 -21.69 7.56
CA SER A 152 10.08 -23.01 6.97
C SER A 152 9.97 -23.01 5.45
N LEU A 153 9.68 -21.86 4.83
CA LEU A 153 9.52 -21.73 3.38
C LEU A 153 10.76 -22.24 2.62
N ASN A 154 11.96 -22.04 3.17
CA ASN A 154 13.22 -22.54 2.57
C ASN A 154 13.25 -24.06 2.39
N LYS A 155 12.56 -24.82 3.25
CA LYS A 155 12.44 -26.28 3.16
C LYS A 155 11.51 -26.74 2.03
N VAL A 156 10.63 -25.85 1.58
CA VAL A 156 9.66 -26.08 0.49
C VAL A 156 10.24 -25.71 -0.88
N ALA A 157 11.37 -25.01 -0.95
CA ALA A 157 11.97 -24.58 -2.22
C ALA A 157 12.15 -25.74 -3.23
N PRO A 158 12.64 -26.93 -2.84
CA PRO A 158 12.78 -28.06 -3.76
C PRO A 158 11.43 -28.62 -4.26
N LEU A 159 10.33 -28.39 -3.53
CA LEU A 159 8.99 -28.85 -3.88
C LEU A 159 8.22 -27.84 -4.76
N LEU A 160 8.73 -26.63 -4.94
CA LEU A 160 8.03 -25.59 -5.70
C LEU A 160 7.69 -26.00 -7.14
N PRO A 161 8.56 -26.68 -7.90
CA PRO A 161 8.21 -27.14 -9.24
C PRO A 161 7.00 -28.10 -9.23
N GLU A 162 6.97 -29.07 -8.31
CA GLU A 162 5.85 -30.01 -8.17
C GLU A 162 4.57 -29.29 -7.69
N LEU A 163 4.69 -28.38 -6.72
CA LEU A 163 3.58 -27.54 -6.28
C LEU A 163 3.02 -26.74 -7.46
N ARG A 164 3.88 -26.19 -8.33
CA ARG A 164 3.45 -25.40 -9.48
C ARG A 164 2.76 -26.24 -10.55
N GLU A 165 3.13 -27.50 -10.67
CA GLU A 165 2.47 -28.47 -11.55
C GLU A 165 1.06 -28.82 -11.03
N LYS A 166 0.90 -29.08 -9.73
CA LYS A 166 -0.31 -29.67 -9.13
C LYS A 166 -1.24 -28.70 -8.41
N CYS A 167 -0.77 -27.50 -8.09
CA CYS A 167 -1.49 -26.50 -7.31
C CYS A 167 -1.51 -25.14 -8.00
N LEU A 168 -2.55 -24.34 -7.76
CA LEU A 168 -2.50 -22.90 -7.95
C LEU A 168 -1.61 -22.29 -6.87
N ILE A 169 -0.64 -21.47 -7.26
CA ILE A 169 0.30 -20.82 -6.35
C ILE A 169 -0.22 -19.43 -5.99
N VAL A 170 -0.62 -19.26 -4.73
CA VAL A 170 -1.04 -17.99 -4.15
C VAL A 170 0.03 -17.55 -3.15
N CYS A 171 0.57 -16.36 -3.32
CA CYS A 171 1.62 -15.88 -2.43
C CYS A 171 1.43 -14.40 -2.06
N VAL A 172 2.21 -13.92 -1.09
CA VAL A 172 2.27 -12.48 -0.76
C VAL A 172 3.42 -11.83 -1.52
N PRO A 173 3.48 -10.48 -1.64
CA PRO A 173 4.56 -9.79 -2.32
C PRO A 173 5.96 -10.20 -1.86
N ARG A 174 6.15 -10.40 -0.54
CA ARG A 174 7.43 -10.79 0.06
C ARG A 174 7.95 -12.18 -0.36
N THR A 175 7.09 -13.06 -0.85
CA THR A 175 7.46 -14.42 -1.27
C THR A 175 7.64 -14.55 -2.77
N VAL A 176 7.39 -13.49 -3.55
CA VAL A 176 7.52 -13.53 -5.01
C VAL A 176 8.96 -13.88 -5.41
N ALA A 177 9.95 -13.21 -4.84
CA ALA A 177 11.36 -13.46 -5.19
C ALA A 177 11.79 -14.90 -4.90
N PHE A 178 11.31 -15.49 -3.80
CA PHE A 178 11.52 -16.90 -3.48
C PHE A 178 10.97 -17.83 -4.56
N CYS A 179 9.73 -17.60 -5.02
CA CYS A 179 9.15 -18.38 -6.11
C CYS A 179 9.98 -18.28 -7.39
N LEU A 180 10.36 -17.05 -7.78
CA LEU A 180 11.10 -16.80 -9.01
C LEU A 180 12.50 -17.42 -8.98
N GLN A 181 13.16 -17.46 -7.83
CA GLN A 181 14.46 -18.12 -7.66
C GLN A 181 14.38 -19.63 -7.84
N ALA A 182 13.25 -20.25 -7.51
CA ALA A 182 12.98 -21.66 -7.79
C ALA A 182 12.45 -21.90 -9.22
N GLY A 183 12.49 -20.88 -10.09
CA GLY A 183 11.98 -20.99 -11.46
C GLY A 183 10.46 -21.03 -11.57
N VAL A 184 9.73 -20.69 -10.50
CA VAL A 184 8.27 -20.75 -10.44
C VAL A 184 7.67 -19.35 -10.44
N GLU A 185 6.78 -19.09 -11.39
CA GLU A 185 5.94 -17.89 -11.38
C GLU A 185 4.62 -18.18 -10.62
N PRO A 186 4.26 -17.39 -9.60
CA PRO A 186 3.00 -17.58 -8.88
C PRO A 186 1.79 -17.25 -9.76
N ASP A 187 0.62 -17.84 -9.49
CA ASP A 187 -0.62 -17.49 -10.20
C ASP A 187 -1.23 -16.20 -9.68
N PHE A 188 -1.15 -16.01 -8.35
CA PHE A 188 -1.69 -14.84 -7.69
C PHE A 188 -0.72 -14.28 -6.66
N VAL A 189 -0.60 -12.96 -6.64
CA VAL A 189 0.05 -12.21 -5.56
C VAL A 189 -1.00 -11.41 -4.81
N VAL A 190 -1.08 -11.58 -3.50
CA VAL A 190 -2.11 -10.99 -2.63
C VAL A 190 -1.50 -9.88 -1.78
N SER A 191 -1.96 -8.64 -1.97
CA SER A 191 -1.41 -7.46 -1.28
C SER A 191 -2.47 -6.69 -0.50
N LEU A 192 -2.25 -6.50 0.81
CA LEU A 192 -3.05 -5.59 1.66
C LEU A 192 -2.35 -4.25 1.92
N ASP A 193 -1.12 -4.08 1.47
CA ASP A 193 -0.32 -2.90 1.78
C ASP A 193 -0.89 -1.64 1.13
N THR A 194 -1.40 -0.72 1.95
CA THR A 194 -1.86 0.62 1.51
C THR A 194 -0.76 1.67 1.58
N ALA A 195 0.33 1.38 2.29
CA ALA A 195 1.40 2.34 2.46
C ALA A 195 2.25 2.41 1.18
N ALA A 196 2.40 3.60 0.61
CA ALA A 196 3.22 3.83 -0.59
C ALA A 196 4.66 3.32 -0.43
N ARG A 197 5.21 3.31 0.80
CA ARG A 197 6.54 2.75 1.06
C ARG A 197 6.64 1.26 0.74
N MET A 198 5.54 0.51 0.77
CA MET A 198 5.51 -0.93 0.50
C MET A 198 5.37 -1.24 -1.01
N GLN A 199 5.29 -0.22 -1.89
CA GLN A 199 5.25 -0.41 -3.35
C GLN A 199 6.42 -1.28 -3.86
N HIS A 200 7.59 -1.19 -3.23
CA HIS A 200 8.74 -2.00 -3.60
C HIS A 200 8.54 -3.50 -3.36
N LEU A 201 7.72 -3.88 -2.38
CA LEU A 201 7.39 -5.27 -2.12
C LEU A 201 6.49 -5.83 -3.23
N VAL A 202 5.54 -5.01 -3.69
CA VAL A 202 4.56 -5.39 -4.73
C VAL A 202 5.13 -5.25 -6.14
N ARG A 203 6.32 -4.66 -6.32
CA ARG A 203 6.93 -4.48 -7.65
C ARG A 203 7.93 -5.60 -7.93
N PRO A 204 7.57 -6.64 -8.71
CA PRO A 204 8.52 -7.69 -9.05
C PRO A 204 9.67 -7.14 -9.89
N SER A 205 10.84 -7.77 -9.78
CA SER A 205 12.06 -7.40 -10.50
C SER A 205 11.92 -7.59 -12.02
N ARG A 206 11.04 -8.50 -12.45
CA ARG A 206 10.69 -8.76 -13.86
C ARG A 206 9.17 -8.74 -14.07
N PRO A 207 8.68 -8.54 -15.31
CA PRO A 207 7.28 -8.82 -15.64
C PRO A 207 6.91 -10.28 -15.30
N LEU A 208 5.67 -10.45 -14.85
CA LEU A 208 5.02 -11.69 -14.45
C LEU A 208 3.74 -11.88 -15.30
N PRO A 209 3.88 -12.33 -16.56
CA PRO A 209 2.77 -12.43 -17.51
C PRO A 209 1.74 -13.52 -17.16
N GLU A 210 2.04 -14.42 -16.23
CA GLU A 210 1.14 -15.49 -15.74
C GLU A 210 0.57 -15.17 -14.35
N THR A 211 0.98 -14.07 -13.72
CA THR A 211 0.55 -13.70 -12.37
C THR A 211 -0.48 -12.58 -12.38
N TYR A 212 -1.60 -12.76 -11.67
CA TYR A 212 -2.50 -11.66 -11.32
C TYR A 212 -2.15 -11.06 -9.96
N LEU A 213 -2.23 -9.74 -9.87
CA LEU A 213 -2.24 -9.05 -8.58
C LEU A 213 -3.68 -9.04 -8.04
N VAL A 214 -3.86 -9.46 -6.79
CA VAL A 214 -5.10 -9.29 -6.03
C VAL A 214 -4.78 -8.32 -4.90
N ALA A 215 -5.39 -7.14 -4.93
CA ALA A 215 -4.99 -6.07 -4.01
C ALA A 215 -6.16 -5.33 -3.38
N LEU A 216 -5.95 -4.87 -2.15
CA LEU A 216 -6.84 -3.94 -1.48
C LEU A 216 -6.94 -2.64 -2.30
N SER A 217 -8.15 -2.13 -2.50
CA SER A 217 -8.37 -1.00 -3.40
C SER A 217 -7.56 0.27 -3.05
N PRO A 218 -7.46 0.75 -1.79
CA PRO A 218 -6.54 1.83 -1.37
C PRO A 218 -5.04 1.47 -1.43
N GLY A 219 -4.68 0.33 -2.01
CA GLY A 219 -3.32 -0.11 -2.21
C GLY A 219 -2.51 0.82 -3.11
N ALA A 220 -1.20 0.68 -3.08
CA ALA A 220 -0.31 1.51 -3.89
C ALA A 220 -0.03 0.89 -5.27
N LEU A 221 -1.01 0.89 -6.17
CA LEU A 221 -1.13 -0.06 -7.29
C LEU A 221 -0.71 0.47 -8.67
N ALA A 222 -0.82 1.77 -8.91
CA ALA A 222 -0.61 2.41 -10.22
C ALA A 222 0.68 2.00 -10.93
N ARG A 223 1.77 1.80 -10.18
CA ARG A 223 3.08 1.42 -10.73
C ARG A 223 3.30 -0.10 -10.75
N PRO A 224 3.07 -0.85 -9.65
CA PRO A 224 3.36 -2.28 -9.64
C PRO A 224 2.52 -3.08 -10.63
N VAL A 225 1.25 -2.72 -10.83
CA VAL A 225 0.30 -3.49 -11.65
C VAL A 225 0.77 -3.75 -13.07
N ARG A 226 1.56 -2.84 -13.67
CA ARG A 226 2.09 -2.96 -15.04
C ARG A 226 3.05 -4.13 -15.23
N ARG A 227 3.52 -4.74 -14.14
CA ARG A 227 4.38 -5.92 -14.16
C ARG A 227 3.59 -7.22 -14.01
N TYR A 228 2.27 -7.17 -13.82
CA TYR A 228 1.41 -8.33 -13.67
C TYR A 228 0.56 -8.52 -14.92
N ARG A 229 -0.02 -9.72 -15.07
CA ARG A 229 -0.99 -10.05 -16.11
C ARG A 229 -2.25 -9.18 -16.03
N GLY A 230 -2.69 -8.88 -14.82
CA GLY A 230 -3.88 -8.07 -14.53
C GLY A 230 -4.05 -7.81 -13.04
N LEU A 231 -5.12 -7.11 -12.69
CA LEU A 231 -5.48 -6.73 -11.33
C LEU A 231 -6.92 -7.13 -11.02
N PHE A 232 -7.11 -7.80 -9.87
CA PHE A 232 -8.40 -7.92 -9.22
C PHE A 232 -8.39 -7.14 -7.92
N LEU A 233 -9.42 -6.32 -7.71
CA LEU A 233 -9.58 -5.58 -6.46
C LEU A 233 -10.25 -6.48 -5.41
N MET A 234 -9.77 -6.45 -4.18
CA MET A 234 -10.35 -7.23 -3.08
C MET A 234 -11.72 -6.72 -2.66
N ASP A 235 -11.95 -5.43 -2.83
CA ASP A 235 -13.12 -4.71 -2.34
C ASP A 235 -13.45 -3.52 -3.23
N SER A 236 -14.68 -3.02 -3.06
CA SER A 236 -15.05 -1.69 -3.54
C SER A 236 -14.40 -0.63 -2.69
N PHE A 237 -13.65 0.28 -3.31
CA PHE A 237 -13.11 1.45 -2.63
C PHE A 237 -14.21 2.38 -2.12
N ASP A 238 -15.34 2.43 -2.83
CA ASP A 238 -16.52 3.21 -2.47
C ASP A 238 -17.76 2.58 -3.11
N THR A 239 -18.68 2.05 -2.29
CA THR A 239 -19.91 1.40 -2.78
C THR A 239 -20.93 2.38 -3.38
N SER A 240 -20.78 3.67 -3.14
CA SER A 240 -21.58 4.69 -3.81
C SER A 240 -21.12 4.89 -5.26
N ILE A 241 -19.84 4.64 -5.57
CA ILE A 241 -19.28 4.73 -6.93
C ILE A 241 -19.29 3.37 -7.64
N LEU A 242 -18.87 2.32 -6.95
CA LEU A 242 -18.82 0.94 -7.43
C LEU A 242 -19.83 0.12 -6.61
N PRO A 243 -21.12 0.05 -7.02
CA PRO A 243 -22.21 -0.52 -6.22
C PRO A 243 -22.19 -2.04 -6.05
N ASN A 244 -21.04 -2.69 -6.28
CA ASN A 244 -20.82 -4.08 -5.90
C ASN A 244 -20.28 -4.12 -4.45
N PRO A 245 -21.04 -4.61 -3.46
CA PRO A 245 -20.61 -4.60 -2.05
C PRO A 245 -19.63 -5.74 -1.72
N TYR A 246 -19.20 -6.51 -2.71
CA TYR A 246 -18.34 -7.66 -2.47
C TYR A 246 -17.01 -7.24 -1.84
N ARG A 247 -16.59 -8.02 -0.84
CA ARG A 247 -15.30 -7.93 -0.18
C ARG A 247 -14.73 -9.33 -0.02
N LEU A 248 -13.48 -9.51 -0.43
CA LEU A 248 -12.72 -10.72 -0.15
C LEU A 248 -12.63 -10.91 1.37
N ARG A 249 -12.67 -12.16 1.86
CA ARG A 249 -12.31 -12.44 3.24
C ARG A 249 -10.85 -12.01 3.44
N GLU A 250 -10.67 -10.93 4.18
CA GLU A 250 -9.38 -10.32 4.47
C GLU A 250 -9.29 -9.95 5.95
N SER A 251 -8.09 -9.60 6.38
CA SER A 251 -7.88 -9.07 7.71
C SER A 251 -6.76 -8.05 7.70
N TRP A 252 -6.98 -6.93 8.38
CA TRP A 252 -5.93 -5.94 8.65
C TRP A 252 -4.84 -6.46 9.59
N LEU A 253 -4.95 -7.68 10.15
CA LEU A 253 -3.85 -8.34 10.85
C LEU A 253 -2.73 -8.80 9.90
N SER A 254 -3.08 -9.41 8.76
CA SER A 254 -2.08 -9.99 7.84
C SER A 254 -2.66 -10.35 6.47
N CYS A 255 -1.83 -10.17 5.42
CA CYS A 255 -2.11 -10.67 4.07
C CYS A 255 -2.33 -12.20 4.03
N ALA A 256 -1.83 -12.93 5.03
CA ALA A 256 -2.00 -14.38 5.13
C ALA A 256 -3.49 -14.79 5.22
N ILE A 257 -4.34 -13.95 5.81
CA ILE A 257 -5.77 -14.23 5.87
C ILE A 257 -6.38 -14.07 4.47
N SER A 258 -5.99 -13.02 3.75
CA SER A 258 -6.48 -12.76 2.39
C SER A 258 -6.03 -13.81 1.37
N THR A 259 -4.89 -14.45 1.56
CA THR A 259 -4.48 -15.59 0.70
C THR A 259 -5.38 -16.79 0.92
N LEU A 260 -5.78 -17.09 2.17
CA LEU A 260 -6.80 -18.11 2.46
C LEU A 260 -8.17 -17.72 1.90
N GLY A 261 -8.59 -16.46 2.06
CA GLY A 261 -9.82 -15.93 1.49
C GLY A 261 -9.86 -16.05 -0.04
N LEU A 262 -8.73 -15.83 -0.71
CA LEU A 262 -8.63 -16.05 -2.16
C LEU A 262 -8.72 -17.54 -2.52
N ALA A 263 -8.08 -18.42 -1.75
CA ALA A 263 -8.19 -19.86 -1.96
C ALA A 263 -9.64 -20.37 -1.78
N GLU A 264 -10.34 -19.86 -0.76
CA GLU A 264 -11.76 -20.11 -0.55
C GLU A 264 -12.60 -19.60 -1.72
N LEU A 265 -12.37 -18.36 -2.17
CA LEU A 265 -13.09 -17.76 -3.29
C LEU A 265 -12.92 -18.58 -4.57
N LEU A 266 -11.71 -19.04 -4.86
CA LEU A 266 -11.41 -19.91 -6.00
C LEU A 266 -12.14 -21.25 -5.91
N GLY A 267 -12.62 -21.66 -4.73
CA GLY A 267 -13.30 -22.91 -4.49
C GLY A 267 -12.34 -24.10 -4.36
N ALA A 268 -11.14 -23.86 -3.81
CA ALA A 268 -10.14 -24.89 -3.61
C ALA A 268 -10.69 -26.00 -2.69
N GLY A 269 -10.51 -27.28 -3.07
CA GLY A 269 -10.88 -28.40 -2.20
C GLY A 269 -9.84 -28.69 -1.12
N VAL A 270 -8.58 -28.36 -1.40
CA VAL A 270 -7.43 -28.52 -0.50
C VAL A 270 -6.53 -27.29 -0.61
N VAL A 271 -6.08 -26.81 0.54
CA VAL A 271 -5.10 -25.72 0.67
C VAL A 271 -3.85 -26.25 1.35
N PHE A 272 -2.71 -26.17 0.66
CA PHE A 272 -1.40 -26.43 1.21
C PHE A 272 -0.77 -25.13 1.69
N LEU A 273 -0.34 -25.06 2.95
CA LEU A 273 0.28 -23.89 3.54
C LEU A 273 1.79 -24.14 3.75
N ALA A 274 2.61 -23.17 3.34
CA ALA A 274 4.06 -23.14 3.59
C ALA A 274 4.48 -21.78 4.14
N GLY A 275 5.49 -21.77 5.03
CA GLY A 275 5.99 -20.53 5.64
C GLY A 275 5.00 -19.87 6.61
N GLY A 276 3.99 -20.59 7.09
CA GLY A 276 3.04 -20.14 8.10
C GLY A 276 3.56 -20.33 9.53
N ASP A 277 4.86 -20.12 9.76
CA ASP A 277 5.51 -20.48 11.02
C ASP A 277 5.01 -19.64 12.20
N HIS A 278 4.86 -18.33 11.96
CA HIS A 278 4.56 -17.31 12.97
C HIS A 278 5.48 -17.37 14.20
N SER A 279 6.68 -17.91 14.04
CA SER A 279 7.65 -18.17 15.11
C SER A 279 9.05 -18.48 14.54
N TRP A 280 10.06 -18.39 15.41
CA TRP A 280 11.48 -18.54 15.09
C TRP A 280 12.20 -19.37 16.15
N GLU A 281 13.22 -20.16 15.79
CA GLU A 281 14.01 -20.94 16.77
C GLU A 281 14.91 -20.03 17.61
N ASP A 282 15.57 -19.07 16.94
CA ASP A 282 16.48 -18.12 17.57
C ASP A 282 15.78 -16.74 17.66
N PRO A 283 15.77 -16.11 18.84
CA PRO A 283 15.11 -14.83 19.04
C PRO A 283 15.74 -13.68 18.24
N ASP A 284 16.97 -13.81 17.77
CA ASP A 284 17.67 -12.82 16.94
C ASP A 284 17.53 -13.13 15.44
N SER A 285 17.11 -14.35 15.10
CA SER A 285 16.96 -14.79 13.71
C SER A 285 15.88 -14.05 12.94
N LEU A 286 14.92 -13.35 13.57
CA LEU A 286 13.95 -12.53 12.83
C LEU A 286 14.67 -11.47 11.99
N SER A 287 15.60 -10.75 12.61
CA SER A 287 16.34 -9.65 11.95
C SER A 287 17.18 -10.20 10.79
N THR A 288 17.91 -11.29 11.04
CA THR A 288 18.68 -12.03 10.06
C THR A 288 17.80 -12.57 8.94
N TYR A 289 16.64 -13.13 9.29
CA TYR A 289 15.70 -13.75 8.35
C TYR A 289 15.15 -12.71 7.38
N TRP A 290 14.67 -11.57 7.87
CA TRP A 290 14.22 -10.48 6.98
C TRP A 290 15.33 -9.93 6.10
N ASN A 291 16.57 -9.96 6.55
CA ASN A 291 17.73 -9.58 5.74
C ASN A 291 18.14 -10.68 4.72
N THR A 292 17.79 -11.94 4.98
CA THR A 292 18.13 -13.08 4.11
C THR A 292 17.07 -13.42 3.07
N ILE A 293 15.80 -13.05 3.29
CA ILE A 293 14.80 -13.16 2.23
C ILE A 293 15.28 -12.25 1.10
N PRO A 294 15.44 -12.75 -0.13
CA PRO A 294 15.87 -11.96 -1.26
C PRO A 294 14.73 -11.04 -1.74
N SER A 295 14.21 -10.18 -0.88
CA SER A 295 13.63 -8.92 -1.34
C SER A 295 14.74 -8.16 -2.08
N ALA A 296 14.43 -7.64 -3.26
CA ALA A 296 15.33 -6.92 -4.17
C ALA A 296 16.32 -5.94 -3.46
N PRO A 297 17.44 -5.58 -4.10
CA PRO A 297 18.76 -5.40 -3.50
C PRO A 297 18.80 -4.39 -2.34
N PHE A 298 18.64 -4.88 -1.11
CA PHE A 298 19.12 -4.20 0.09
C PHE A 298 20.52 -4.75 0.44
N LYS A 299 21.51 -4.43 -0.41
CA LYS A 299 22.94 -4.64 -0.10
C LYS A 299 23.66 -3.31 0.21
N GLY A 300 22.92 -2.30 0.67
CA GLY A 300 23.49 -1.15 1.36
C GLY A 300 23.44 -1.42 2.87
N ASN A 301 24.49 -1.03 3.62
CA ASN A 301 24.60 -1.13 5.08
C ASN A 301 23.56 -0.29 5.87
N ASP A 302 22.28 -0.36 5.49
CA ASP A 302 21.22 0.46 6.08
C ASP A 302 20.73 -0.15 7.39
N THR A 303 21.04 0.52 8.49
CA THR A 303 20.63 0.21 9.87
C THR A 303 19.15 0.50 10.16
N ALA A 304 18.35 0.82 9.13
CA ALA A 304 17.00 1.36 9.26
C ALA A 304 15.90 0.35 9.64
N PHE A 305 16.23 -0.95 9.70
CA PHE A 305 15.34 -2.01 10.20
C PHE A 305 16.00 -2.82 11.32
N ARG A 306 16.86 -2.21 12.14
CA ARG A 306 17.04 -2.74 13.48
C ARG A 306 15.68 -2.63 14.19
N PRO A 307 15.14 -3.69 14.81
CA PRO A 307 14.19 -3.49 15.89
C PRO A 307 14.82 -2.44 16.80
N HIS A 308 14.07 -1.42 17.21
CA HIS A 308 14.58 -0.44 18.15
C HIS A 308 15.36 -1.18 19.24
N ASP A 309 16.68 -0.98 19.29
CA ASP A 309 17.40 -1.22 20.52
C ASP A 309 16.57 -0.47 21.56
N GLY A 310 16.05 -1.19 22.56
CA GLY A 310 15.29 -0.58 23.65
C GLY A 310 16.03 0.66 24.18
N PRO A 311 15.35 1.57 24.91
CA PRO A 311 15.93 2.84 25.32
C PRO A 311 17.37 2.61 25.80
N ALA A 312 18.30 3.36 25.19
CA ALA A 312 19.74 3.37 25.47
C ALA A 312 20.02 3.90 26.88
N MET A 313 19.40 3.29 27.89
CA MET A 313 19.45 3.63 29.31
C MET A 313 20.14 2.53 30.14
N VAL A 314 20.81 1.57 29.48
CA VAL A 314 21.59 0.51 30.16
C VAL A 314 23.09 0.60 29.85
N ARG A 315 23.52 1.42 28.88
CA ARG A 315 24.96 1.59 28.58
C ARG A 315 25.66 2.71 29.36
N ASP A 316 24.93 3.57 30.07
CA ASP A 316 25.52 4.65 30.88
C ASP A 316 25.72 4.28 32.37
N LEU A 317 25.58 3.00 32.74
CA LEU A 317 25.91 2.51 34.09
C LEU A 317 27.37 2.02 34.24
N GLU A 318 28.18 2.06 33.17
CA GLU A 318 29.59 1.62 33.20
C GLU A 318 30.59 2.72 33.64
N GLN A 319 30.13 3.92 34.04
CA GLN A 319 31.02 5.03 34.43
C GLN A 319 30.96 5.43 35.91
N TRP A 320 30.44 4.59 36.80
CA TRP A 320 30.54 4.83 38.24
C TRP A 320 31.76 4.11 38.81
N ALA A 321 32.68 4.90 39.38
CA ALA A 321 33.94 4.45 39.98
C ALA A 321 33.72 3.35 41.04
N PRO A 322 34.69 2.43 41.24
CA PRO A 322 34.54 1.31 42.14
C PRO A 322 34.44 1.78 43.60
N ILE A 323 33.38 1.33 44.28
CA ILE A 323 33.31 1.34 45.74
C ILE A 323 34.04 0.07 46.21
N ASP A 324 35.07 0.22 47.03
CA ASP A 324 35.77 -0.89 47.67
C ASP A 324 34.80 -1.72 48.53
N VAL A 325 34.61 -2.98 48.14
CA VAL A 325 33.92 -3.99 48.96
C VAL A 325 34.99 -4.92 49.52
N PRO A 326 35.06 -5.13 50.85
CA PRO A 326 36.13 -5.92 51.47
C PRO A 326 36.05 -7.40 51.06
N GLU A 327 37.22 -7.98 50.77
CA GLU A 327 37.40 -9.41 50.50
C GLU A 327 36.93 -10.26 51.68
N GLY A 328 35.85 -11.02 51.49
CA GLY A 328 35.36 -11.99 52.50
C GLY A 328 33.90 -12.42 52.44
N ALA A 329 33.05 -11.83 51.58
CA ALA A 329 31.65 -12.23 51.47
C ALA A 329 31.43 -13.25 50.33
N HIS A 330 31.49 -14.54 50.64
CA HIS A 330 30.88 -15.57 49.79
C HIS A 330 29.35 -15.41 49.81
N MET A 331 28.79 -14.69 48.84
CA MET A 331 27.36 -14.79 48.53
C MET A 331 27.11 -16.05 47.70
N GLN A 332 26.39 -17.01 48.28
CA GLN A 332 25.68 -18.02 47.52
C GLN A 332 24.77 -17.32 46.51
N ALA A 333 24.87 -17.71 45.24
CA ALA A 333 23.96 -17.25 44.20
C ALA A 333 22.52 -17.59 44.60
N PRO A 334 21.59 -16.61 44.65
CA PRO A 334 20.18 -16.93 44.84
C PRO A 334 19.68 -17.70 43.60
N ALA A 335 18.88 -18.74 43.85
CA ALA A 335 18.15 -19.46 42.82
C ALA A 335 17.40 -18.47 41.92
N SER A 336 17.55 -18.65 40.60
CA SER A 336 16.90 -17.89 39.54
C SER A 336 15.40 -17.72 39.78
N GLY A 337 15.00 -16.54 40.26
CA GLY A 337 13.60 -16.10 40.26
C GLY A 337 13.16 -15.69 38.85
N PRO A 338 11.87 -15.84 38.49
CA PRO A 338 11.37 -15.45 37.17
C PRO A 338 11.40 -13.92 37.02
N THR A 339 12.08 -13.44 35.99
CA THR A 339 12.13 -12.03 35.62
C THR A 339 10.70 -11.53 35.30
N PRO A 340 10.25 -10.38 35.84
CA PRO A 340 8.93 -9.83 35.52
C PRO A 340 8.85 -9.53 34.01
N VAL A 341 7.96 -10.21 33.29
CA VAL A 341 7.71 -9.96 31.86
C VAL A 341 6.80 -8.74 31.72
N GLY A 342 7.39 -7.55 31.84
CA GLY A 342 6.75 -6.31 31.43
C GLY A 342 7.01 -6.05 29.95
N LEU A 343 6.02 -6.28 29.06
CA LEU A 343 6.10 -5.80 27.69
C LEU A 343 4.74 -5.33 27.16
N PRO A 344 4.69 -4.13 26.57
CA PRO A 344 3.72 -3.84 25.52
C PRO A 344 4.38 -3.13 24.35
N ASP A 345 5.40 -3.75 23.77
CA ASP A 345 5.80 -3.39 22.42
C ASP A 345 5.16 -4.40 21.44
N LEU A 346 4.72 -3.96 20.27
CA LEU A 346 4.28 -4.86 19.20
C LEU A 346 5.40 -5.86 18.81
N TYR A 347 6.63 -5.48 19.15
CA TYR A 347 7.89 -6.20 19.01
C TYR A 347 8.31 -6.98 20.27
N ALA A 348 7.42 -7.10 21.26
CA ALA A 348 7.62 -7.97 22.40
C ALA A 348 7.68 -9.44 21.95
N ARG A 349 8.88 -10.02 22.03
CA ARG A 349 9.11 -11.44 21.78
C ARG A 349 8.89 -12.25 23.05
N PHE A 350 8.27 -13.42 22.94
CA PHE A 350 8.14 -14.36 24.05
C PHE A 350 8.34 -15.81 23.58
N PRO A 351 8.89 -16.68 24.45
CA PRO A 351 9.07 -18.08 24.13
C PRO A 351 7.75 -18.85 24.26
N LEU A 352 7.54 -19.83 23.39
CA LEU A 352 6.53 -20.87 23.52
C LEU A 352 7.02 -22.18 22.88
N ARG A 353 6.22 -23.25 23.01
CA ARG A 353 6.49 -24.48 22.29
C ARG A 353 5.77 -24.49 20.94
N ASP A 354 6.48 -24.87 19.89
CA ASP A 354 5.86 -25.17 18.60
C ASP A 354 5.08 -26.50 18.67
N ARG A 355 4.45 -26.89 17.55
CA ARG A 355 3.69 -28.14 17.46
C ARG A 355 4.50 -29.41 17.71
N ASN A 356 5.82 -29.38 17.57
CA ASN A 356 6.71 -30.51 17.83
C ASN A 356 7.26 -30.48 19.26
N GLY A 357 6.85 -29.50 20.07
CA GLY A 357 7.35 -29.30 21.42
C GLY A 357 8.68 -28.54 21.49
N ASN A 358 9.25 -28.09 20.37
CA ASN A 358 10.48 -27.32 20.36
C ASN A 358 10.24 -25.92 20.93
N MET A 359 11.22 -25.37 21.65
CA MET A 359 11.15 -23.99 22.08
C MET A 359 11.35 -23.06 20.88
N VAL A 360 10.41 -22.14 20.68
CA VAL A 360 10.44 -21.11 19.64
C VAL A 360 10.05 -19.77 20.24
N PHE A 361 10.35 -18.70 19.54
CA PHE A 361 9.98 -17.34 19.89
C PHE A 361 8.94 -16.84 18.90
N THR A 362 7.93 -16.12 19.40
CA THR A 362 6.98 -15.40 18.56
C THR A 362 6.85 -13.96 19.03
N TYR A 363 6.25 -13.13 18.18
CA TYR A 363 5.80 -11.80 18.57
C TYR A 363 4.30 -11.84 18.80
N PHE A 364 3.84 -10.95 19.67
CA PHE A 364 2.43 -10.85 20.03
C PHE A 364 1.48 -10.75 18.82
N HIS A 365 1.84 -9.96 17.79
CA HIS A 365 1.02 -9.86 16.59
C HIS A 365 1.04 -11.12 15.71
N TYR A 366 2.15 -11.87 15.64
CA TYR A 366 2.17 -13.16 14.92
C TYR A 366 1.39 -14.24 15.65
N PHE A 367 1.38 -14.20 16.99
CA PHE A 367 0.52 -15.04 17.79
C PHE A 367 -0.97 -14.75 17.50
N ALA A 368 -1.35 -13.48 17.45
CA ALA A 368 -2.69 -13.05 17.01
C ALA A 368 -3.04 -13.50 15.57
N ILE A 369 -2.12 -13.35 14.61
CA ILE A 369 -2.30 -13.81 13.23
C ILE A 369 -2.53 -15.33 13.18
N SER A 370 -1.79 -16.10 13.97
CA SER A 370 -1.96 -17.56 14.02
C SER A 370 -3.36 -17.98 14.47
N ALA A 371 -3.93 -17.26 15.46
CA ALA A 371 -5.28 -17.49 15.95
C ALA A 371 -6.34 -17.23 14.87
N GLU A 372 -6.20 -16.12 14.14
CA GLU A 372 -7.15 -15.78 13.07
C GLU A 372 -7.05 -16.75 11.89
N LEU A 373 -5.84 -17.17 11.50
CA LEU A 373 -5.66 -18.19 10.47
C LEU A 373 -6.31 -19.51 10.86
N GLU A 374 -6.18 -19.93 12.11
CA GLU A 374 -6.88 -21.13 12.61
C GLU A 374 -8.40 -20.96 12.59
N GLN A 375 -8.92 -19.80 12.98
CA GLN A 375 -10.36 -19.52 12.89
C GLN A 375 -10.85 -19.61 11.44
N VAL A 376 -10.19 -18.92 10.51
CA VAL A 376 -10.55 -18.91 9.08
C VAL A 376 -10.47 -20.32 8.48
N ALA A 377 -9.43 -21.09 8.82
CA ALA A 377 -9.31 -22.46 8.34
C ALA A 377 -10.39 -23.40 8.92
N ARG A 378 -10.84 -23.20 10.17
CA ARG A 378 -12.00 -23.94 10.72
C ARG A 378 -13.29 -23.60 9.97
N GLU A 379 -13.53 -22.33 9.66
CA GLU A 379 -14.69 -21.89 8.85
C GLU A 379 -14.63 -22.49 7.43
N MET A 380 -13.45 -22.49 6.81
CA MET A 380 -13.22 -23.12 5.50
C MET A 380 -13.50 -24.64 5.54
N ALA A 381 -13.15 -25.32 6.63
CA ALA A 381 -13.44 -26.74 6.80
C ALA A 381 -14.96 -27.04 6.86
N GLN A 382 -15.77 -26.12 7.39
CA GLN A 382 -17.24 -26.26 7.42
C GLN A 382 -17.85 -26.27 6.01
N VAL A 383 -17.18 -25.64 5.03
CA VAL A 383 -17.59 -25.65 3.62
C VAL A 383 -16.79 -26.66 2.77
N GLY A 384 -16.10 -27.61 3.43
CA GLY A 384 -15.43 -28.74 2.78
C GLY A 384 -14.00 -28.48 2.31
N ILE A 385 -13.40 -27.34 2.65
CA ILE A 385 -12.02 -27.02 2.27
C ILE A 385 -11.05 -27.49 3.37
N ARG A 386 -10.08 -28.33 3.01
CA ARG A 386 -9.12 -28.87 3.98
C ARG A 386 -7.79 -28.14 3.90
N CYS A 387 -7.28 -27.68 5.03
CA CYS A 387 -5.98 -27.02 5.14
C CYS A 387 -4.91 -28.00 5.65
N HIS A 388 -3.80 -28.10 4.91
CA HIS A 388 -2.66 -28.95 5.24
C HIS A 388 -1.38 -28.12 5.29
N LEU A 389 -0.45 -28.50 6.15
CA LEU A 389 0.89 -27.92 6.15
C LEU A 389 1.85 -28.78 5.34
N LEU A 390 2.71 -28.10 4.58
CA LEU A 390 3.82 -28.74 3.87
C LEU A 390 5.03 -28.98 4.77
N GLU A 391 5.15 -28.20 5.84
CA GLU A 391 6.19 -28.33 6.86
C GLU A 391 5.57 -28.43 8.24
N GLU A 392 6.10 -29.34 9.06
CA GLU A 392 5.65 -29.53 10.44
C GLU A 392 6.34 -28.55 11.39
N ARG A 393 6.47 -27.28 11.03
CA ARG A 393 7.06 -26.24 11.88
C ARG A 393 6.01 -25.19 12.26
N GLY A 394 6.21 -24.53 13.39
CA GLY A 394 5.48 -23.33 13.78
C GLY A 394 4.35 -23.57 14.76
N ILE A 395 3.59 -22.50 15.02
CA ILE A 395 2.65 -22.42 16.15
C ILE A 395 1.18 -22.56 15.75
N LEU A 396 0.88 -22.81 14.48
CA LEU A 396 -0.47 -23.13 14.02
C LEU A 396 -0.93 -24.47 14.63
N SER A 397 -2.22 -24.63 14.91
CA SER A 397 -2.77 -25.89 15.42
C SER A 397 -2.72 -27.01 14.36
N PRO A 398 -2.21 -28.21 14.70
CA PRO A 398 -2.22 -29.37 13.80
C PRO A 398 -3.63 -29.95 13.57
N GLU A 399 -4.59 -29.66 14.45
CA GLU A 399 -5.99 -30.09 14.30
C GLU A 399 -6.69 -29.35 13.15
N VAL A 400 -6.31 -28.07 12.97
CA VAL A 400 -6.85 -27.20 11.93
C VAL A 400 -6.01 -27.30 10.65
N PHE A 401 -4.69 -27.25 10.79
CA PHE A 401 -3.73 -27.38 9.70
C PHE A 401 -3.03 -28.73 9.78
N ARG A 402 -3.62 -29.72 9.10
CA ARG A 402 -3.24 -31.13 9.21
C ARG A 402 -1.82 -31.37 8.70
N PRO A 403 -1.03 -32.24 9.35
CA PRO A 403 0.26 -32.70 8.82
C PRO A 403 0.08 -33.57 7.56
N GLY A 404 1.18 -34.05 6.99
CA GLY A 404 1.16 -34.95 5.82
C GLY A 404 0.80 -34.27 4.50
N GLY A 405 0.95 -32.94 4.39
CA GLY A 405 0.64 -32.22 3.16
C GLY A 405 1.49 -32.67 1.96
N ARG A 406 2.74 -33.09 2.21
CA ARG A 406 3.66 -33.58 1.15
C ARG A 406 3.17 -34.88 0.51
N ASP A 407 2.76 -35.85 1.32
CA ASP A 407 2.25 -37.13 0.81
C ASP A 407 0.93 -36.93 0.06
N LEU A 408 0.07 -36.06 0.59
CA LEU A 408 -1.20 -35.73 -0.05
C LEU A 408 -1.00 -34.99 -1.40
N LEU A 409 -0.01 -34.10 -1.51
CA LEU A 409 0.34 -33.39 -2.74
C LEU A 409 0.61 -34.38 -3.89
N ALA A 410 1.28 -35.49 -3.60
CA ALA A 410 1.62 -36.51 -4.61
C ALA A 410 0.38 -37.06 -5.34
N THR A 411 -0.80 -37.03 -4.69
CA THR A 411 -2.06 -37.58 -5.22
C THR A 411 -2.80 -36.66 -6.20
N PHE A 412 -2.42 -35.39 -6.31
CA PHE A 412 -3.10 -34.44 -7.19
C PHE A 412 -2.59 -34.53 -8.64
N PRO A 413 -3.49 -34.45 -9.64
CA PRO A 413 -3.09 -34.39 -11.04
C PRO A 413 -2.47 -33.02 -11.40
N PRO A 414 -1.69 -32.94 -12.48
CA PRO A 414 -1.23 -31.66 -13.02
C PRO A 414 -2.40 -30.75 -13.43
N ILE A 415 -2.21 -29.44 -13.28
CA ILE A 415 -3.18 -28.42 -13.68
C ILE A 415 -2.97 -28.03 -15.15
N ASP A 416 -4.05 -28.06 -15.96
CA ASP A 416 -4.09 -27.36 -17.24
C ASP A 416 -4.13 -25.84 -17.01
N ARG A 417 -2.95 -25.26 -16.86
CA ARG A 417 -2.80 -23.86 -16.52
C ARG A 417 -3.13 -22.90 -17.66
N PRO A 418 -2.79 -23.18 -18.93
CA PRO A 418 -3.29 -22.39 -20.05
C PRO A 418 -4.83 -22.26 -20.02
N ALA A 419 -5.55 -23.36 -19.76
CA ALA A 419 -7.01 -23.30 -19.62
C ALA A 419 -7.45 -22.51 -18.37
N PHE A 420 -6.75 -22.64 -17.24
CA PHE A 420 -7.01 -21.82 -16.06
C PHE A 420 -6.85 -20.32 -16.36
N LEU A 421 -5.73 -19.93 -16.96
CA LEU A 421 -5.40 -18.54 -17.28
C LEU A 421 -6.39 -17.95 -18.29
N ALA A 422 -6.82 -18.70 -19.31
CA ALA A 422 -7.84 -18.23 -20.25
C ALA A 422 -9.18 -17.90 -19.56
N ARG A 423 -9.59 -18.71 -18.57
CA ARG A 423 -10.79 -18.40 -17.77
C ARG A 423 -10.57 -17.23 -16.83
N ALA A 424 -9.37 -17.06 -16.29
CA ALA A 424 -9.01 -15.91 -15.47
C ALA A 424 -8.99 -14.62 -16.30
N ASP A 425 -8.54 -14.65 -17.56
CA ASP A 425 -8.61 -13.51 -18.49
C ASP A 425 -10.06 -13.16 -18.82
N ALA A 426 -10.89 -14.17 -19.08
CA ALA A 426 -12.32 -13.98 -19.27
C ALA A 426 -12.99 -13.41 -18.01
N ALA A 427 -12.52 -13.76 -16.82
CA ALA A 427 -12.98 -13.15 -15.58
C ALA A 427 -12.50 -11.72 -15.43
N HIS A 428 -11.24 -11.43 -15.78
CA HIS A 428 -10.62 -10.12 -15.71
C HIS A 428 -11.25 -9.11 -16.68
N SER A 429 -11.72 -9.58 -17.85
CA SER A 429 -12.36 -8.70 -18.84
C SER A 429 -13.79 -8.25 -18.46
N ARG A 430 -14.42 -8.89 -17.46
CA ARG A 430 -15.75 -8.55 -16.97
C ARG A 430 -15.69 -7.40 -15.97
N ARG A 431 -15.73 -6.17 -16.49
CA ARG A 431 -15.69 -4.92 -15.72
C ARG A 431 -16.83 -4.79 -14.71
N GLU A 432 -16.58 -4.02 -13.66
CA GLU A 432 -17.63 -3.58 -12.74
C GLU A 432 -18.45 -2.44 -13.36
N ALA A 433 -19.71 -2.35 -12.93
CA ALA A 433 -20.51 -1.18 -13.20
C ALA A 433 -20.00 -0.03 -12.31
N VAL A 434 -19.57 1.07 -12.91
CA VAL A 434 -19.09 2.26 -12.18
C VAL A 434 -20.02 3.43 -12.46
N ARG A 435 -20.38 4.17 -11.40
CA ARG A 435 -21.14 5.43 -11.51
C ARG A 435 -20.20 6.57 -11.91
N HIS A 436 -19.76 6.57 -13.17
CA HIS A 436 -18.74 7.50 -13.68
C HIS A 436 -19.05 8.98 -13.40
N ALA A 437 -20.30 9.42 -13.60
CA ALA A 437 -20.70 10.80 -13.34
C ALA A 437 -20.55 11.20 -11.87
N GLN A 438 -20.91 10.30 -10.95
CA GLN A 438 -20.73 10.53 -9.52
C GLN A 438 -19.25 10.57 -9.17
N TYR A 439 -18.47 9.62 -9.67
CA TYR A 439 -17.05 9.56 -9.37
C TYR A 439 -16.31 10.81 -9.88
N ALA A 440 -16.64 11.28 -11.09
CA ALA A 440 -16.08 12.51 -11.65
C ALA A 440 -16.29 13.71 -10.72
N ARG A 441 -17.53 13.90 -10.23
CA ARG A 441 -17.86 14.99 -9.29
C ARG A 441 -17.09 14.89 -7.97
N GLU A 442 -16.92 13.68 -7.44
CA GLU A 442 -16.14 13.47 -6.21
C GLU A 442 -14.66 13.76 -6.41
N LEU A 443 -14.08 13.34 -7.54
CA LEU A 443 -12.70 13.64 -7.90
C LEU A 443 -12.48 15.15 -8.07
N GLU A 444 -13.40 15.86 -8.74
CA GLU A 444 -13.35 17.33 -8.88
C GLU A 444 -13.48 18.05 -7.55
N ALA A 445 -14.42 17.62 -6.69
CA ALA A 445 -14.58 18.20 -5.36
C ALA A 445 -13.30 18.01 -4.53
N THR A 446 -12.67 16.84 -4.63
CA THR A 446 -11.40 16.55 -3.97
C THR A 446 -10.27 17.38 -4.55
N ALA A 447 -10.16 17.50 -5.89
CA ALA A 447 -9.15 18.31 -6.56
C ALA A 447 -9.22 19.77 -6.12
N ASN A 448 -10.43 20.34 -6.13
CA ASN A 448 -10.69 21.71 -5.68
C ASN A 448 -10.28 21.91 -4.21
N ASN A 449 -10.57 20.95 -3.33
CA ASN A 449 -10.13 21.03 -1.94
C ASN A 449 -8.60 21.01 -1.84
N VAL A 450 -7.94 20.05 -2.49
CA VAL A 450 -6.47 19.92 -2.48
C VAL A 450 -5.79 21.18 -3.04
N SER A 451 -6.32 21.76 -4.12
CA SER A 451 -5.83 23.03 -4.69
C SER A 451 -5.95 24.19 -3.72
N LYS A 452 -7.07 24.30 -2.98
CA LYS A 452 -7.22 25.31 -1.92
C LYS A 452 -6.20 25.12 -0.80
N GLN A 453 -5.93 23.88 -0.39
CA GLN A 453 -4.89 23.59 0.60
C GLN A 453 -3.49 23.98 0.09
N ALA A 454 -3.19 23.71 -1.19
CA ALA A 454 -1.93 24.12 -1.80
C ALA A 454 -1.76 25.65 -1.83
N ALA A 455 -2.83 26.38 -2.16
CA ALA A 455 -2.84 27.84 -2.14
C ALA A 455 -2.65 28.39 -0.72
N TYR A 456 -3.36 27.85 0.26
CA TYR A 456 -3.21 28.21 1.67
C TYR A 456 -1.76 28.02 2.15
N LEU A 457 -1.15 26.85 1.91
CA LEU A 457 0.25 26.59 2.28
C LEU A 457 1.22 27.54 1.57
N THR A 458 0.94 27.91 0.32
CA THR A 458 1.76 28.87 -0.44
C THR A 458 1.67 30.27 0.17
N LEU A 459 0.46 30.72 0.54
CA LEU A 459 0.26 32.02 1.17
C LEU A 459 0.95 32.10 2.54
N ARG A 460 0.78 31.09 3.40
CA ARG A 460 1.45 31.03 4.72
C ARG A 460 2.98 31.07 4.60
N LEU A 461 3.54 30.46 3.55
CA LEU A 461 4.98 30.57 3.25
C LEU A 461 5.38 31.99 2.86
N LEU A 462 4.58 32.68 2.05
CA LEU A 462 4.85 34.06 1.63
C LEU A 462 4.75 35.05 2.81
N ASP A 463 3.85 34.77 3.76
CA ASP A 463 3.67 35.57 4.99
C ASP A 463 4.73 35.28 6.07
N GLY A 464 5.61 34.28 5.84
CA GLY A 464 6.64 33.87 6.79
C GLY A 464 6.13 33.01 7.97
N GLU A 465 4.89 32.54 7.91
CA GLU A 465 4.20 31.78 8.96
C GLU A 465 4.46 30.26 8.84
N VAL A 466 5.74 29.88 8.75
CA VAL A 466 6.18 28.51 8.46
C VAL A 466 5.72 27.51 9.53
N THR A 467 5.74 27.91 10.81
CA THR A 467 5.33 27.05 11.93
C THR A 467 3.84 26.67 11.87
N GLU A 468 2.96 27.61 11.51
CA GLU A 468 1.52 27.33 11.33
C GLU A 468 1.31 26.39 10.14
N ALA A 469 1.98 26.68 9.01
CA ALA A 469 1.89 25.85 7.82
C ALA A 469 2.38 24.41 8.08
N ARG A 470 3.39 24.22 8.94
CA ARG A 470 3.90 22.91 9.32
C ARG A 470 2.90 22.07 10.13
N GLN A 471 2.06 22.73 10.93
CA GLN A 471 0.97 22.07 11.67
C GLN A 471 -0.22 21.70 10.77
N HIS A 472 -0.20 22.13 9.50
CA HIS A 472 -1.27 21.80 8.57
C HIS A 472 -1.34 20.28 8.31
N PRO A 473 -2.54 19.66 8.30
CA PRO A 473 -2.67 18.22 8.19
C PRO A 473 -2.01 17.61 6.94
N TYR A 474 -1.97 18.34 5.82
CA TYR A 474 -1.28 17.87 4.60
C TYR A 474 0.23 17.84 4.75
N VAL A 475 0.83 18.83 5.43
CA VAL A 475 2.28 18.84 5.68
C VAL A 475 2.61 17.71 6.63
N GLN A 476 1.87 17.55 7.73
CA GLN A 476 2.08 16.44 8.67
C GLN A 476 1.90 15.06 8.00
N ALA A 477 0.91 14.90 7.12
CA ALA A 477 0.72 13.66 6.36
C ALA A 477 1.90 13.37 5.42
N ILE A 478 2.37 14.37 4.67
CA ILE A 478 3.49 14.22 3.73
C ILE A 478 4.81 14.04 4.46
N GLU A 479 5.04 14.76 5.56
CA GLU A 479 6.20 14.60 6.44
C GLU A 479 6.20 13.20 7.06
N GLN A 480 5.10 12.72 7.61
CA GLN A 480 5.00 11.35 8.12
C GLN A 480 5.23 10.32 7.02
N ALA A 481 4.66 10.52 5.83
CA ALA A 481 4.93 9.66 4.67
C ALA A 481 6.42 9.71 4.25
N SER A 482 7.08 10.86 4.41
CA SER A 482 8.51 11.07 4.07
C SER A 482 9.45 10.53 5.14
N ILE A 483 9.13 10.67 6.43
CA ILE A 483 9.83 10.09 7.58
C ILE A 483 9.72 8.56 7.53
N GLN A 484 8.56 8.03 7.12
CA GLN A 484 8.39 6.60 6.84
C GLN A 484 9.14 6.14 5.58
N ARG A 485 9.64 7.06 4.75
CA ARG A 485 10.54 6.85 3.60
C ARG A 485 11.99 7.24 3.94
N LYS A 486 12.58 6.73 5.04
CA LYS A 486 14.04 6.76 5.26
C LYS A 486 14.78 5.96 4.17
N MET A 487 14.73 6.43 2.93
CA MET A 487 15.45 5.94 1.77
C MET A 487 15.74 7.12 0.82
N PRO A 488 16.84 7.03 0.06
CA PRO A 488 17.27 8.02 -0.93
C PRO A 488 16.21 8.44 -1.95
N ALA A 489 15.06 7.78 -2.05
CA ALA A 489 13.97 8.15 -2.97
C ALA A 489 13.25 9.47 -2.62
N VAL A 490 13.19 9.91 -1.35
CA VAL A 490 12.84 11.32 -1.06
C VAL A 490 14.06 12.19 -1.32
N ARG A 491 15.27 11.67 -1.15
CA ARG A 491 16.46 12.40 -1.58
C ARG A 491 16.54 12.56 -3.09
N ASP A 492 15.96 11.66 -3.91
CA ASP A 492 15.88 11.53 -5.39
C ASP A 492 14.58 12.06 -5.97
N TYR A 493 13.49 12.12 -5.21
CA TYR A 493 12.26 12.81 -5.58
C TYR A 493 12.33 14.24 -5.11
N ALA A 494 12.93 14.54 -3.95
CA ALA A 494 13.42 15.88 -3.62
C ALA A 494 14.75 16.17 -4.32
N PHE A 495 15.53 15.21 -4.85
CA PHE A 495 16.62 15.55 -5.80
C PHE A 495 16.01 15.80 -7.15
N ARG A 496 15.07 15.00 -7.69
CA ARG A 496 14.44 15.28 -8.98
C ARG A 496 13.49 16.47 -8.92
N VAL A 497 12.82 16.72 -7.80
CA VAL A 497 12.14 18.01 -7.57
C VAL A 497 13.17 19.11 -7.29
N LYS A 498 14.31 18.89 -6.60
CA LYS A 498 15.41 19.88 -6.56
C LYS A 498 16.11 20.07 -7.91
N PHE A 499 16.15 19.10 -8.81
CA PHE A 499 16.99 19.15 -10.01
C PHE A 499 16.13 19.48 -11.23
N ASP A 500 14.90 18.97 -11.30
CA ASP A 500 13.91 19.36 -12.32
C ASP A 500 13.10 20.59 -11.88
N CYS A 501 12.81 20.83 -10.59
CA CYS A 501 12.23 22.11 -10.15
C CYS A 501 13.29 23.18 -9.86
N ASP A 502 14.43 22.94 -9.20
CA ASP A 502 15.41 24.06 -9.02
C ASP A 502 16.22 24.38 -10.29
N TYR A 503 16.19 23.55 -11.35
CA TYR A 503 16.81 23.90 -12.63
C TYR A 503 15.78 24.35 -13.68
N ALA A 504 14.69 23.61 -13.91
CA ALA A 504 13.71 24.00 -14.93
C ALA A 504 12.73 25.08 -14.44
N PHE A 505 12.26 25.05 -13.18
CA PHE A 505 11.37 26.10 -12.66
C PHE A 505 12.15 27.40 -12.35
N TYR A 506 13.40 27.31 -11.91
CA TYR A 506 14.27 28.48 -11.70
C TYR A 506 14.70 29.15 -13.02
N VAL A 507 15.04 28.36 -14.05
CA VAL A 507 15.34 28.90 -15.40
C VAL A 507 14.08 29.39 -16.12
N HIS A 508 12.91 28.82 -15.84
CA HIS A 508 11.67 29.19 -16.52
C HIS A 508 10.94 30.37 -15.88
N GLN A 509 10.95 30.53 -14.54
CA GLN A 509 10.48 31.76 -13.87
C GLN A 509 11.36 32.96 -14.18
N LEU A 510 12.68 32.78 -14.29
CA LEU A 510 13.59 33.85 -14.74
C LEU A 510 13.42 34.18 -16.23
N ARG A 511 12.89 33.26 -17.05
CA ARG A 511 12.54 33.55 -18.45
C ARG A 511 11.17 34.19 -18.60
N SER A 512 10.15 33.79 -17.82
CA SER A 512 8.81 34.36 -17.91
C SER A 512 8.68 35.75 -17.28
N LEU A 513 9.59 36.13 -16.37
CA LEU A 513 9.75 37.50 -15.90
C LEU A 513 10.50 38.43 -16.88
N VAL A 514 11.01 37.91 -18.01
CA VAL A 514 11.87 38.65 -18.96
C VAL A 514 11.21 38.85 -20.34
N ILE A 515 9.96 38.43 -20.56
CA ILE A 515 9.27 38.64 -21.86
C ILE A 515 8.26 39.81 -21.82
N ASP A 516 8.65 40.94 -21.25
CA ASP A 516 8.12 42.24 -21.68
C ASP A 516 9.11 43.39 -21.47
N SER A 517 10.05 43.55 -22.42
CA SER A 517 10.85 44.77 -22.51
C SER A 517 11.38 44.97 -23.93
N ARG A 518 10.53 45.42 -24.86
CA ARG A 518 11.01 45.93 -26.16
C ARG A 518 11.57 47.36 -26.08
N GLU A 519 11.78 47.92 -24.89
CA GLU A 519 12.26 49.30 -24.73
C GLU A 519 13.55 49.49 -23.88
N PHE A 520 14.33 48.45 -23.57
CA PHE A 520 15.66 48.64 -22.92
C PHE A 520 16.79 47.75 -23.50
N PRO A 521 18.07 48.19 -23.46
CA PRO A 521 19.22 47.53 -24.08
C PRO A 521 19.64 46.24 -23.33
N PRO A 522 20.44 45.34 -23.94
CA PRO A 522 20.58 43.96 -23.49
C PRO A 522 21.26 43.83 -22.12
N LEU A 523 20.56 43.28 -21.14
CA LEU A 523 21.12 42.91 -19.84
C LEU A 523 21.91 41.60 -19.94
N LYS A 524 23.24 41.72 -19.77
CA LYS A 524 24.15 40.63 -19.38
C LYS A 524 23.99 40.41 -17.87
N ASP A 525 23.32 39.35 -17.42
CA ASP A 525 23.14 39.13 -15.98
C ASP A 525 24.16 38.14 -15.41
N THR A 526 25.21 38.69 -14.77
CA THR A 526 26.35 38.01 -14.14
C THR A 526 26.04 37.45 -12.74
N PHE A 527 24.89 37.78 -12.16
CA PHE A 527 24.59 37.51 -10.75
C PHE A 527 24.31 36.02 -10.43
N TYR A 528 23.52 35.35 -11.26
CA TYR A 528 23.13 33.95 -11.02
C TYR A 528 24.23 32.94 -11.33
N GLN A 529 25.02 33.20 -12.38
CA GLN A 529 26.24 32.45 -12.70
C GLN A 529 27.28 32.58 -11.57
N GLN A 530 27.36 33.75 -10.93
CA GLN A 530 28.20 33.95 -9.74
C GLN A 530 27.73 33.12 -8.54
N ARG A 531 26.43 33.01 -8.26
CA ARG A 531 25.94 32.25 -7.09
C ARG A 531 26.12 30.74 -7.20
N ILE A 532 25.91 30.16 -8.38
CA ILE A 532 26.15 28.73 -8.62
C ILE A 532 27.64 28.42 -8.47
N ARG A 533 28.50 29.26 -9.06
CA ARG A 533 29.94 29.14 -8.94
C ARG A 533 30.43 29.31 -7.50
N GLN A 534 29.88 30.28 -6.77
CA GLN A 534 30.14 30.47 -5.34
C GLN A 534 29.70 29.27 -4.48
N CYS A 535 28.59 28.60 -4.81
CA CYS A 535 28.18 27.39 -4.09
C CYS A 535 29.09 26.20 -4.40
N GLN A 536 29.51 26.03 -5.66
CA GLN A 536 30.44 24.98 -6.06
C GLN A 536 31.85 25.20 -5.48
N GLU A 537 32.28 26.45 -5.34
CA GLU A 537 33.57 26.82 -4.77
C GLU A 537 33.58 26.82 -3.22
N ARG A 538 32.41 27.02 -2.56
CA ARG A 538 32.30 27.03 -1.09
C ARG A 538 31.98 25.68 -0.46
N VAL A 539 31.43 24.71 -1.19
CA VAL A 539 31.01 23.42 -0.60
C VAL A 539 32.13 22.38 -0.71
N THR A 540 32.74 22.05 0.43
CA THR A 540 33.66 20.91 0.60
C THR A 540 33.01 19.84 1.51
N PRO A 541 33.50 18.59 1.53
CA PRO A 541 32.98 17.57 2.45
C PRO A 541 33.02 18.00 3.92
N GLU A 542 34.02 18.81 4.30
CA GLU A 542 34.26 19.24 5.68
C GLU A 542 33.34 20.38 6.12
N ASN A 543 32.85 21.21 5.20
CA ASN A 543 31.99 22.35 5.51
C ASN A 543 30.54 22.21 5.01
N PHE A 544 30.21 21.10 4.37
CA PHE A 544 28.89 20.83 3.80
C PHE A 544 27.77 21.10 4.82
N GLU A 545 27.92 20.65 6.07
CA GLU A 545 26.86 20.79 7.08
C GLU A 545 26.70 22.23 7.58
N GLN A 546 27.77 23.03 7.56
CA GLN A 546 27.71 24.45 7.87
C GLN A 546 27.08 25.24 6.72
N VAL A 547 27.53 25.00 5.48
CA VAL A 547 26.97 25.64 4.29
C VAL A 547 25.50 25.22 4.08
N ARG A 548 25.13 23.98 4.46
CA ARG A 548 23.74 23.51 4.48
C ARG A 548 22.90 24.31 5.48
N LYS A 549 23.39 24.56 6.69
CA LYS A 549 22.69 25.39 7.70
C LYS A 549 22.60 26.87 7.29
N GLU A 550 23.61 27.39 6.59
CA GLU A 550 23.63 28.77 6.08
C GLU A 550 22.73 28.97 4.85
N LEU A 551 22.66 27.99 3.93
CA LEU A 551 21.85 28.06 2.71
C LEU A 551 20.41 27.55 2.90
N PHE A 552 20.19 26.68 3.88
CA PHE A 552 18.87 26.11 4.21
C PHE A 552 18.49 26.33 5.68
N PRO A 553 18.48 27.58 6.21
CA PRO A 553 18.03 27.87 7.57
C PRO A 553 16.53 27.62 7.80
N GLN A 554 15.78 27.18 6.79
CA GLN A 554 14.36 26.83 6.89
C GLN A 554 14.08 25.48 6.22
N GLU A 555 14.66 24.38 6.72
CA GLU A 555 14.22 23.02 6.34
C GLU A 555 12.68 22.89 6.41
N GLU A 556 12.06 23.62 7.34
CA GLU A 556 10.61 23.73 7.50
C GLU A 556 9.92 24.38 6.30
N ALA A 557 10.44 25.49 5.77
CA ALA A 557 9.86 26.14 4.59
C ALA A 557 9.96 25.26 3.34
N LEU A 558 11.06 24.52 3.20
CA LEU A 558 11.22 23.55 2.12
C LEU A 558 10.21 22.41 2.22
N ALA A 559 9.93 21.90 3.42
CA ALA A 559 8.91 20.87 3.65
C ALA A 559 7.51 21.36 3.26
N VAL A 560 7.15 22.58 3.67
CA VAL A 560 5.87 23.21 3.31
C VAL A 560 5.78 23.45 1.80
N GLN A 561 6.86 23.95 1.16
CA GLN A 561 6.90 24.23 -0.28
C GLN A 561 6.76 22.94 -1.09
N THR A 562 7.48 21.89 -0.68
CA THR A 562 7.38 20.55 -1.27
C THR A 562 5.98 20.00 -1.13
N THR A 563 5.33 20.22 0.02
CA THR A 563 3.94 19.82 0.26
C THR A 563 2.98 20.58 -0.65
N ALA A 564 3.10 21.91 -0.75
CA ALA A 564 2.25 22.71 -1.62
C ALA A 564 2.39 22.29 -3.10
N LEU A 565 3.61 21.99 -3.55
CA LEU A 565 3.84 21.45 -4.90
C LEU A 565 3.21 20.07 -5.07
N ALA A 566 3.39 19.16 -4.10
CA ALA A 566 2.76 17.84 -4.14
C ALA A 566 1.24 17.93 -4.19
N CYS A 567 0.62 18.84 -3.44
CA CYS A 567 -0.81 19.11 -3.50
C CYS A 567 -1.24 19.57 -4.90
N ARG A 568 -0.51 20.51 -5.54
CA ARG A 568 -0.80 20.94 -6.91
C ARG A 568 -0.74 19.79 -7.91
N THR A 569 0.33 18.99 -7.85
CA THR A 569 0.46 17.80 -8.70
C THR A 569 -0.68 16.82 -8.48
N TRP A 570 -1.11 16.64 -7.23
CA TRP A 570 -2.19 15.74 -6.89
C TRP A 570 -3.56 16.25 -7.36
N ALA A 571 -3.85 17.54 -7.20
CA ALA A 571 -5.07 18.14 -7.73
C ALA A 571 -5.20 17.94 -9.25
N ALA A 572 -4.11 18.17 -10.00
CA ALA A 572 -4.07 17.91 -11.44
C ALA A 572 -4.38 16.43 -11.77
N ARG A 573 -3.85 15.47 -11.00
CA ARG A 573 -4.15 14.03 -11.19
C ARG A 573 -5.61 13.68 -10.90
N LEU A 574 -6.23 14.33 -9.92
CA LEU A 574 -7.65 14.15 -9.63
C LEU A 574 -8.52 14.70 -10.78
N GLU A 575 -8.15 15.86 -11.33
CA GLU A 575 -8.80 16.45 -12.50
C GLU A 575 -8.68 15.54 -13.73
N GLU A 576 -7.48 14.99 -13.99
CA GLU A 576 -7.27 13.95 -15.03
C GLU A 576 -8.16 12.72 -14.80
N GLY A 577 -8.32 12.29 -13.55
CA GLY A 577 -9.20 11.18 -13.19
C GLY A 577 -10.68 11.49 -13.45
N ALA A 578 -11.13 12.69 -13.14
CA ALA A 578 -12.50 13.15 -13.40
C ALA A 578 -12.78 13.24 -14.90
N ALA A 579 -11.83 13.81 -15.64
CA ALA A 579 -11.79 13.82 -17.10
C ALA A 579 -11.95 12.41 -17.68
N LEU A 580 -11.15 11.46 -17.19
CA LEU A 580 -11.22 10.07 -17.63
C LEU A 580 -12.60 9.46 -17.36
N CYS A 581 -13.20 9.72 -16.19
CA CYS A 581 -14.56 9.26 -15.89
C CYS A 581 -15.61 9.80 -16.89
N ARG A 582 -15.50 11.06 -17.30
CA ARG A 582 -16.39 11.63 -18.34
C ARG A 582 -16.21 10.94 -19.69
N VAL A 583 -14.96 10.67 -20.09
CA VAL A 583 -14.67 9.92 -21.32
C VAL A 583 -15.32 8.54 -21.28
N TYR A 584 -15.20 7.82 -20.16
CA TYR A 584 -15.87 6.52 -19.99
C TYR A 584 -17.39 6.61 -20.02
N GLN A 585 -17.97 7.64 -19.39
CA GLN A 585 -19.41 7.87 -19.42
C GLN A 585 -19.92 8.10 -20.85
N ALA A 586 -19.26 8.99 -21.60
CA ALA A 586 -19.60 9.29 -22.98
C ALA A 586 -19.44 8.06 -23.89
N ALA A 587 -18.33 7.33 -23.75
CA ALA A 587 -18.09 6.09 -24.49
C ALA A 587 -19.16 5.03 -24.19
N ALA A 588 -19.59 4.89 -22.94
CA ALA A 588 -20.67 3.99 -22.55
C ALA A 588 -22.04 4.40 -23.11
N ALA A 589 -22.25 5.70 -23.33
CA ALA A 589 -23.44 6.25 -23.99
C ALA A 589 -23.38 6.16 -25.54
N GLY A 590 -22.26 5.70 -26.11
CA GLY A 590 -22.04 5.68 -27.56
C GLY A 590 -21.78 7.07 -28.16
N GLU A 591 -21.41 8.05 -27.33
CA GLU A 591 -21.09 9.40 -27.75
C GLU A 591 -19.68 9.48 -28.36
N VAL A 592 -19.50 10.40 -29.30
CA VAL A 592 -18.18 10.72 -29.86
C VAL A 592 -17.43 11.59 -28.86
N VAL A 593 -16.27 11.11 -28.39
CA VAL A 593 -15.37 11.88 -27.53
C VAL A 593 -14.32 12.55 -28.40
N VAL A 594 -14.35 13.88 -28.47
CA VAL A 594 -13.31 14.68 -29.12
C VAL A 594 -12.32 15.14 -28.07
N LEU A 595 -11.04 14.91 -28.32
CA LEU A 595 -9.97 15.25 -27.38
C LEU A 595 -9.10 16.33 -27.99
N TRP A 596 -9.02 17.44 -27.26
CA TRP A 596 -8.13 18.54 -27.58
C TRP A 596 -6.87 18.36 -26.76
N CYS A 597 -5.73 18.27 -27.43
CA CYS A 597 -4.43 18.20 -26.79
C CYS A 597 -3.48 19.11 -27.54
N LEU A 598 -2.49 19.69 -26.85
CA LEU A 598 -1.46 20.45 -27.53
C LEU A 598 -0.67 19.52 -28.48
N PRO A 599 -0.12 20.02 -29.59
CA PRO A 599 0.63 19.20 -30.55
C PRO A 599 1.74 18.36 -29.90
N GLU A 600 2.46 18.94 -28.95
CA GLU A 600 3.52 18.30 -28.17
C GLU A 600 3.00 17.21 -27.20
N GLU A 601 1.74 17.29 -26.79
CA GLU A 601 1.09 16.35 -25.87
C GLU A 601 0.39 15.19 -26.61
N LYS A 602 0.28 15.30 -27.94
CA LYS A 602 -0.45 14.35 -28.78
C LYS A 602 -0.06 12.90 -28.48
N ALA A 603 1.23 12.58 -28.39
CA ALA A 603 1.68 11.22 -28.15
C ALA A 603 1.20 10.65 -26.80
N ASP A 604 1.23 11.46 -25.75
CA ASP A 604 0.84 11.05 -24.41
C ASP A 604 -0.68 11.03 -24.23
N CYS A 605 -1.40 12.01 -24.78
CA CYS A 605 -2.86 11.98 -24.86
C CYS A 605 -3.35 10.76 -25.65
N PHE A 606 -2.82 10.51 -26.85
CA PHE A 606 -3.19 9.32 -27.63
C PHE A 606 -2.88 8.02 -26.89
N LYS A 607 -1.75 7.96 -26.17
CA LYS A 607 -1.39 6.79 -25.36
C LYS A 607 -2.35 6.59 -24.19
N ALA A 608 -2.67 7.64 -23.44
CA ALA A 608 -3.61 7.60 -22.33
C ALA A 608 -5.02 7.19 -22.81
N VAL A 609 -5.43 7.73 -23.95
CA VAL A 609 -6.72 7.44 -24.57
C VAL A 609 -6.74 6.02 -25.10
N ARG A 610 -5.73 5.58 -25.86
CA ARG A 610 -5.63 4.17 -26.29
C ARG A 610 -5.63 3.21 -25.11
N GLN A 611 -4.99 3.56 -23.99
CA GLN A 611 -5.03 2.76 -22.76
C GLN A 611 -6.43 2.76 -22.12
N ALA A 612 -7.16 3.87 -22.15
CA ALA A 612 -8.52 3.98 -21.65
C ALA A 612 -9.55 3.28 -22.58
N VAL A 613 -9.33 3.37 -23.89
CA VAL A 613 -10.29 3.08 -24.97
C VAL A 613 -10.07 1.70 -25.59
N GLY A 614 -8.82 1.25 -25.75
CA GLY A 614 -8.51 -0.13 -26.18
C GLY A 614 -9.10 -1.20 -25.25
N ALA A 615 -9.57 -0.74 -24.10
CA ALA A 615 -10.26 -1.45 -23.06
C ALA A 615 -11.78 -1.67 -23.36
N PHE A 616 -12.43 -0.87 -24.22
CA PHE A 616 -13.89 -0.84 -24.40
C PHE A 616 -14.46 -1.59 -25.60
N ARG A 617 -13.66 -1.93 -26.64
CA ARG A 617 -13.93 -2.89 -27.75
C ARG A 617 -12.95 -2.65 -28.93
N PRO A 618 -12.78 -3.61 -29.86
CA PRO A 618 -11.96 -3.44 -31.08
C PRO A 618 -12.54 -2.49 -32.15
N HIS A 619 -13.66 -1.78 -31.89
CA HIS A 619 -14.30 -0.88 -32.87
C HIS A 619 -13.99 0.61 -32.67
N PHE A 620 -13.05 0.94 -31.77
CA PHE A 620 -12.48 2.28 -31.76
C PHE A 620 -11.46 2.41 -32.89
N ALA A 621 -11.89 2.94 -34.03
CA ALA A 621 -10.98 3.39 -35.06
C ALA A 621 -10.23 4.61 -34.51
N THR A 622 -8.94 4.45 -34.24
CA THR A 622 -8.05 5.59 -34.02
C THR A 622 -7.63 6.09 -35.40
N LEU A 623 -8.38 7.02 -35.99
CA LEU A 623 -8.01 7.61 -37.27
C LEU A 623 -6.91 8.64 -37.08
N THR A 624 -5.68 8.28 -37.44
CA THR A 624 -4.60 9.25 -37.66
C THR A 624 -4.73 9.77 -39.10
N MET A 625 -5.15 11.03 -39.25
CA MET A 625 -5.47 11.66 -40.56
C MET A 625 -4.39 11.60 -41.65
N GLN A 626 -3.14 11.24 -41.34
CA GLN A 626 -2.07 11.17 -42.35
C GLN A 626 -2.17 9.97 -43.31
N GLU A 627 -2.85 8.87 -42.94
CA GLU A 627 -2.80 7.63 -43.72
C GLU A 627 -4.05 7.33 -44.58
N GLU A 628 -5.22 7.90 -44.27
CA GLU A 628 -6.47 7.61 -45.03
C GLU A 628 -6.83 8.64 -46.12
N LEU A 629 -6.20 9.82 -46.14
CA LEU A 629 -6.44 10.81 -47.19
C LEU A 629 -5.94 10.37 -48.58
N ALA A 630 -5.15 9.28 -48.65
CA ALA A 630 -4.66 8.73 -49.90
C ALA A 630 -5.56 7.64 -50.53
N SER A 631 -6.60 7.12 -49.84
CA SER A 631 -7.28 5.89 -50.32
C SER A 631 -8.81 5.76 -50.20
N ALA A 632 -9.56 6.64 -49.52
CA ALA A 632 -10.99 6.39 -49.31
C ALA A 632 -11.93 7.32 -50.09
N SER A 633 -12.39 6.85 -51.25
CA SER A 633 -13.68 7.26 -51.83
C SER A 633 -14.77 6.30 -51.33
N LYS A 634 -15.81 6.87 -50.71
CA LYS A 634 -17.07 6.26 -50.25
C LYS A 634 -17.11 5.62 -48.84
N THR A 635 -17.89 6.32 -48.01
CA THR A 635 -18.65 5.87 -46.82
C THR A 635 -17.85 5.65 -45.53
N ILE A 636 -17.77 6.72 -44.72
CA ILE A 636 -18.03 6.82 -43.26
C ILE A 636 -17.83 8.31 -42.90
N GLU A 637 -18.88 8.99 -42.38
CA GLU A 637 -18.82 10.40 -41.96
C GLU A 637 -18.37 10.51 -40.49
N TYR A 638 -17.08 10.82 -40.25
CA TYR A 638 -16.62 11.48 -39.03
C TYR A 638 -15.47 12.43 -39.39
N VAL A 639 -15.64 13.73 -39.11
CA VAL A 639 -14.71 14.80 -39.51
C VAL A 639 -13.88 15.24 -38.30
N TYR A 640 -12.55 15.29 -38.48
CA TYR A 640 -11.62 15.98 -37.58
C TYR A 640 -11.06 17.22 -38.28
N PHE A 641 -10.83 18.29 -37.52
CA PHE A 641 -10.24 19.54 -38.00
C PHE A 641 -8.78 19.64 -37.53
N GLU A 642 -7.86 19.88 -38.46
CA GLU A 642 -6.48 20.28 -38.19
C GLU A 642 -6.37 21.80 -38.15
N HIS A 643 -5.63 22.36 -37.17
CA HIS A 643 -5.05 23.69 -37.31
C HIS A 643 -3.55 23.56 -37.60
N PHE A 644 -3.18 24.04 -38.78
CA PHE A 644 -1.81 24.18 -39.29
C PHE A 644 -0.99 25.21 -38.50
N LEU A 645 0.29 24.92 -38.27
CA LEU A 645 1.39 25.90 -38.33
C LEU A 645 2.76 25.20 -38.39
N LEU A 646 3.26 24.95 -39.60
CA LEU A 646 4.68 24.99 -39.96
C LEU A 646 4.85 24.72 -41.47
N TYR A 647 4.94 25.80 -42.26
CA TYR A 647 5.78 25.81 -43.45
C TYR A 647 6.43 27.19 -43.56
N ALA A 648 7.68 27.27 -43.11
CA ALA A 648 8.63 28.28 -43.53
C ALA A 648 9.82 27.55 -44.14
N HIS A 649 9.69 27.17 -45.40
CA HIS A 649 10.68 27.45 -46.43
C HIS A 649 10.07 27.20 -47.82
N ALA A 650 10.31 28.17 -48.71
CA ALA A 650 9.98 28.22 -50.13
C ALA A 650 8.53 28.60 -50.52
N CYS A 651 8.16 29.88 -50.33
CA CYS A 651 7.47 30.67 -51.36
C CYS A 651 7.42 32.16 -50.99
N PRO A 652 7.94 33.10 -51.81
CA PRO A 652 7.71 34.53 -51.62
C PRO A 652 6.33 34.89 -52.21
N HIS A 653 5.57 35.72 -51.49
CA HIS A 653 4.27 36.32 -51.84
C HIS A 653 2.98 35.53 -51.52
N ALA A 654 2.54 35.61 -50.26
CA ALA A 654 1.10 35.59 -49.93
C ALA A 654 0.84 36.27 -48.57
N GLN A 655 0.06 37.35 -48.56
CA GLN A 655 -0.50 37.93 -47.33
C GLN A 655 -1.85 37.28 -47.04
N VAL A 656 -2.00 36.66 -45.86
CA VAL A 656 -3.30 36.17 -45.35
C VAL A 656 -3.78 37.11 -44.25
N THR A 657 -5.01 37.60 -44.36
CA THR A 657 -5.65 38.52 -43.40
C THR A 657 -6.59 37.79 -42.44
N SER A 658 -6.75 38.35 -41.24
CA SER A 658 -7.48 37.80 -40.08
C SER A 658 -8.99 37.55 -40.24
N ARG A 659 -9.58 37.75 -41.42
CA ARG A 659 -11.02 37.54 -41.68
C ARG A 659 -11.40 36.08 -41.99
N GLY A 660 -10.45 35.20 -42.30
CA GLY A 660 -10.73 33.78 -42.58
C GLY A 660 -11.18 32.98 -41.35
N PHE A 661 -10.60 33.27 -40.19
CA PHE A 661 -10.77 32.48 -38.96
C PHE A 661 -12.19 32.58 -38.37
N ALA A 662 -12.82 33.75 -38.41
CA ALA A 662 -14.17 33.96 -37.87
C ALA A 662 -15.26 33.23 -38.69
N ARG A 663 -15.03 33.00 -39.99
CA ARG A 663 -16.00 32.34 -40.87
C ARG A 663 -15.99 30.82 -40.68
N GLU A 664 -14.82 30.23 -40.46
CA GLU A 664 -14.70 28.79 -40.21
C GLU A 664 -15.19 28.41 -38.80
N TYR A 665 -14.95 29.26 -37.80
CA TYR A 665 -15.49 29.06 -36.45
C TYR A 665 -17.03 29.14 -36.42
N GLY A 666 -17.63 30.04 -37.22
CA GLY A 666 -19.09 30.13 -37.37
C GLY A 666 -19.71 28.88 -38.01
N ASN A 667 -19.05 28.32 -39.05
CA ASN A 667 -19.50 27.09 -39.70
C ASN A 667 -19.40 25.87 -38.76
N LEU A 668 -18.42 25.85 -37.85
CA LEU A 668 -18.22 24.81 -36.84
C LEU A 668 -19.34 24.79 -35.79
N LEU A 669 -19.73 25.97 -35.29
CA LEU A 669 -20.85 26.10 -34.36
C LEU A 669 -22.17 25.69 -35.03
N GLU A 670 -22.37 26.07 -36.29
CA GLU A 670 -23.58 25.68 -37.05
C GLU A 670 -23.64 24.16 -37.33
N LEU A 671 -22.49 23.51 -37.55
CA LEU A 671 -22.41 22.06 -37.72
C LEU A 671 -22.67 21.31 -36.40
N ALA A 672 -22.12 21.80 -35.28
CA ALA A 672 -22.36 21.25 -33.95
C ALA A 672 -23.84 21.32 -33.57
N ASP A 673 -24.49 22.44 -33.87
CA ASP A 673 -25.92 22.67 -33.62
C ASP A 673 -26.80 21.79 -34.52
N ARG A 674 -26.48 21.67 -35.81
CA ARG A 674 -27.21 20.81 -36.76
C ARG A 674 -27.10 19.32 -36.44
N LYS A 675 -25.96 18.85 -35.93
CA LYS A 675 -25.70 17.43 -35.65
C LYS A 675 -25.99 17.04 -34.19
N ARG A 676 -26.52 17.97 -33.36
CA ARG A 676 -26.72 17.78 -31.92
C ARG A 676 -25.46 17.26 -31.21
N LEU A 677 -24.29 17.72 -31.66
CA LEU A 677 -23.04 17.38 -31.01
C LEU A 677 -23.03 18.14 -29.68
N VAL A 678 -23.02 17.41 -28.56
CA VAL A 678 -22.83 18.04 -27.26
C VAL A 678 -21.40 18.59 -27.26
N PRO A 679 -21.19 19.91 -27.12
CA PRO A 679 -19.85 20.43 -26.89
C PRO A 679 -19.45 19.96 -25.50
N MET A 680 -18.80 18.80 -25.42
CA MET A 680 -18.14 18.40 -24.19
C MET A 680 -16.96 19.34 -24.01
N HIS A 681 -16.89 19.93 -22.81
CA HIS A 681 -15.77 20.71 -22.31
C HIS A 681 -14.46 20.28 -22.96
N VAL A 682 -13.75 21.25 -23.53
CA VAL A 682 -12.34 21.10 -23.89
C VAL A 682 -11.70 20.37 -22.72
N LEU A 683 -11.27 19.13 -22.95
CA LEU A 683 -10.35 18.47 -22.05
C LEU A 683 -9.05 19.24 -22.21
N GLU A 684 -9.00 20.40 -21.58
CA GLU A 684 -7.75 21.08 -21.33
C GLU A 684 -7.05 20.18 -20.32
N CYS A 685 -6.35 19.18 -20.83
CA CYS A 685 -5.32 18.49 -20.08
C CYS A 685 -4.27 19.56 -19.78
N ARG A 686 -4.48 20.35 -18.74
CA ARG A 686 -3.48 21.25 -18.20
C ARG A 686 -2.43 20.40 -17.49
N PHE A 687 -1.54 19.76 -18.25
CA PHE A 687 -0.22 19.52 -17.71
C PHE A 687 0.44 20.87 -17.63
N LEU A 688 0.65 21.40 -16.41
CA LEU A 688 1.32 22.68 -16.15
C LEU A 688 2.38 23.00 -17.22
N PRO A 689 2.09 23.87 -18.21
CA PRO A 689 3.12 24.53 -18.97
C PRO A 689 3.43 25.83 -18.23
N GLY A 690 4.71 26.19 -18.13
CA GLY A 690 5.05 27.57 -17.82
C GLY A 690 4.39 28.48 -18.85
N GLU A 691 3.49 29.34 -18.39
CA GLU A 691 2.93 30.46 -19.14
C GLU A 691 4.10 31.38 -19.63
N ASP A 692 4.08 32.02 -20.80
CA ASP A 692 2.90 32.52 -21.50
C ASP A 692 3.18 33.01 -22.94
N LYS A 693 2.09 33.06 -23.75
CA LYS A 693 1.58 34.15 -24.63
C LYS A 693 0.49 33.53 -25.53
N CYS A 694 -0.78 33.94 -25.49
CA CYS A 694 -1.31 35.25 -25.89
C CYS A 694 -2.84 35.33 -25.57
N PRO A 695 -3.42 36.53 -25.36
CA PRO A 695 -4.82 36.69 -24.93
C PRO A 695 -5.78 36.79 -26.12
N ARG A 696 -6.89 36.05 -26.07
CA ARG A 696 -8.27 36.46 -26.44
C ARG A 696 -9.19 35.24 -26.58
N ALA A 697 -10.36 35.39 -25.94
CA ALA A 697 -11.54 34.52 -25.92
C ALA A 697 -11.46 33.35 -24.93
#